data_AF-V5BPU7-F1
#
_entry.id   AF-V5BPU7-F1
#
_cell.length_a   1.000
_cell.length_b   1.000
_cell.length_c   1.000
_cell.angle_alpha   90.00
_cell.angle_beta   90.00
_cell.angle_gamma   90.00
#
_symmetry.space_group_name_H-M   'P 1'
#
loop_
_entity.id
_entity.type
_entity.pdbx_description
1 polymer ?
#
loop_
_entity_poly.entity_id
_entity_poly.type
_entity_poly.pdbx_seq_one_letter_code
_entity_poly.pdbx_strand_id
1 'polypeptide(L)'
;MCMRPVPLEQIGNLGLFVIESVTELDMGREAFAVIQRASKQLNEIIGSFMRNAQVFLFGGCVACGSWDGVGDADFTVLESSHGWRLKEGVWENPDEARCIFQIAGALRNAGFLYSELEPVVRTRVPVLKRKQNVRAPLRIPMRHDGFKLVYVFSEPPPRNAYNDFLREARDRQIKVEEKCPNEVTLHLNTAHDALRYYQARERGLGNVTKRWKSDHQLPDIFSLDFDISCRPLGVRNSWFMRQYFSQHPVARAGLAFLKRWSKQSGINNALRGYLTSYAIMVLWAYYLLRRGLVEYVDPASLSLTPSIAQLEVSYLPLLRDDGDGGESMRSVSQSPTLEPIREELGSCVAGFFSFYACFPWEELVVSLRARDGDVTRESLGWVEDSEVKSIKLRDRVWYRMCIEDPYEDNLNLGRHLSPKKFAFVQSQFVVAHSFLMRGRPERLLEDARALATITLRALLHRIVYEEGMTELSPSEARDFILSRLDEEKLCYYEVQYSLESLCNMLLQICNNNSNSKRSHPSNTEEESTHDSTCPHAEDGGINGDAHQRGAGRIDGTERPPSPRSYLHEIDEKMRAACRLGIPDEEVPASVRGAYFFACGRAFRTAAERDVLQVHVNALSHVWRDASMEIEEARVKLEDALPTAVRDPALIDVLLQYPGVHDILRVEDRQHGEAERPVVREKLPPRKSSLAFTVRRAYNSFVGKCSDCGQENVSVWRTNNRRRDPGNYCDACWKLYEGAYQT
;
A
#
# COMPACT_ATOMS: atom_id res chain seq x y z
N MET A 1 11.79 -24.66 -25.50
CA MET A 1 12.25 -25.75 -24.60
C MET A 1 11.20 -25.92 -23.52
N CYS A 2 10.63 -27.11 -23.33
CA CYS A 2 9.65 -27.35 -22.26
C CYS A 2 10.38 -27.48 -20.92
N MET A 3 9.93 -26.80 -19.87
CA MET A 3 10.53 -26.93 -18.53
C MET A 3 10.33 -28.35 -18.00
N ARG A 4 11.26 -28.83 -17.16
CA ARG A 4 11.09 -30.12 -16.49
C ARG A 4 9.86 -30.07 -15.57
N PRO A 5 9.01 -31.11 -15.55
CA PRO A 5 7.85 -31.12 -14.67
C PRO A 5 8.27 -31.12 -13.20
N VAL A 6 7.52 -30.38 -12.38
CA VAL A 6 7.69 -30.35 -10.92
C VAL A 6 7.32 -31.72 -10.33
N PRO A 7 8.13 -32.32 -9.44
CA PRO A 7 7.79 -33.59 -8.81
C PRO A 7 6.45 -33.55 -8.06
N LEU A 8 5.69 -34.65 -8.08
CA LEU A 8 4.36 -34.73 -7.46
C LEU A 8 4.36 -34.36 -5.97
N GLU A 9 5.37 -34.80 -5.23
CA GLU A 9 5.54 -34.43 -3.82
C GLU A 9 5.63 -32.91 -3.64
N GLN A 10 6.40 -32.23 -4.50
CA GLN A 10 6.54 -30.77 -4.44
C GLN A 10 5.29 -30.04 -4.90
N ILE A 11 4.51 -30.64 -5.80
CA ILE A 11 3.17 -30.16 -6.15
C ILE A 11 2.23 -30.22 -4.94
N GLY A 12 2.26 -31.33 -4.18
CA GLY A 12 1.48 -31.47 -2.94
C GLY A 12 1.88 -30.44 -1.89
N ASN A 13 3.19 -30.27 -1.65
CA ASN A 13 3.71 -29.26 -0.73
C ASN A 13 3.34 -27.84 -1.15
N LEU A 14 3.39 -27.54 -2.45
CA LEU A 14 2.94 -26.27 -2.98
C LEU A 14 1.44 -26.06 -2.75
N GLY A 15 0.61 -27.07 -3.00
CA GLY A 15 -0.82 -27.01 -2.76
C GLY A 15 -1.14 -26.65 -1.32
N LEU A 16 -0.49 -27.32 -0.37
CA LEU A 16 -0.61 -27.02 1.06
C LEU A 16 -0.17 -25.60 1.40
N PHE A 17 0.99 -25.18 0.90
CA PHE A 17 1.49 -23.83 1.14
C PHE A 17 0.56 -22.75 0.57
N VAL A 18 0.01 -22.97 -0.63
CA VAL A 18 -0.91 -22.04 -1.29
C VAL A 18 -2.19 -21.88 -0.47
N ILE A 19 -2.82 -22.98 -0.07
CA ILE A 19 -4.10 -22.90 0.66
C ILE A 19 -3.92 -22.23 2.03
N GLU A 20 -2.85 -22.53 2.74
CA GLU A 20 -2.49 -21.88 4.01
C GLU A 20 -2.28 -20.36 3.81
N SER A 21 -1.50 -19.99 2.80
CA SER A 21 -1.09 -18.59 2.56
C SER A 21 -2.20 -17.66 2.09
N VAL A 22 -3.33 -18.20 1.64
CA VAL A 22 -4.47 -17.40 1.15
C VAL A 22 -5.65 -17.38 2.11
N THR A 23 -5.64 -18.20 3.15
CA THR A 23 -6.76 -18.31 4.10
C THR A 23 -7.03 -16.97 4.80
N GLU A 24 -5.98 -16.25 5.20
CA GLU A 24 -6.08 -14.91 5.79
C GLU A 24 -6.57 -13.81 4.82
N LEU A 25 -6.61 -14.10 3.51
CA LEU A 25 -7.04 -13.13 2.49
C LEU A 25 -8.56 -13.09 2.30
N ASP A 26 -9.28 -13.92 3.05
CA ASP A 26 -10.74 -13.93 3.11
C ASP A 26 -11.21 -13.83 4.56
N MET A 27 -11.50 -12.62 5.02
CA MET A 27 -11.99 -12.33 6.37
C MET A 27 -13.47 -12.72 6.57
N GLY A 28 -14.07 -13.37 5.59
CA GLY A 28 -15.41 -13.92 5.66
C GLY A 28 -16.53 -12.93 5.34
N ARG A 29 -17.75 -13.46 5.37
CA ARG A 29 -18.97 -12.77 4.93
C ARG A 29 -19.23 -11.44 5.65
N GLU A 30 -19.02 -11.39 6.96
CA GLU A 30 -19.29 -10.19 7.76
C GLU A 30 -18.29 -9.06 7.48
N ALA A 31 -17.02 -9.40 7.24
CA ALA A 31 -16.02 -8.42 6.80
C ALA A 31 -16.35 -7.91 5.40
N PHE A 32 -16.74 -8.79 4.46
CA PHE A 32 -17.18 -8.38 3.13
C PHE A 32 -18.44 -7.48 3.17
N ALA A 33 -19.34 -7.73 4.12
CA ALA A 33 -20.52 -6.90 4.33
C ALA A 33 -20.17 -5.46 4.75
N VAL A 34 -19.01 -5.21 5.38
CA VAL A 34 -18.50 -3.85 5.66
C VAL A 34 -18.32 -3.07 4.36
N ILE A 35 -17.69 -3.65 3.34
CA ILE A 35 -17.53 -2.99 2.04
C ILE A 35 -18.89 -2.69 1.39
N GLN A 36 -19.82 -3.64 1.45
CA GLN A 36 -21.16 -3.43 0.86
C GLN A 36 -21.90 -2.28 1.56
N ARG A 37 -21.84 -2.19 2.90
CA ARG A 37 -22.41 -1.07 3.64
C ARG A 37 -21.70 0.25 3.35
N ALA A 38 -20.38 0.23 3.23
CA ALA A 38 -19.60 1.40 2.85
C ALA A 38 -19.94 1.88 1.43
N SER A 39 -20.16 0.97 0.47
CA SER A 39 -20.65 1.29 -0.88
C SER A 39 -22.00 2.02 -0.84
N LYS A 40 -22.95 1.50 -0.04
CA LYS A 40 -24.26 2.15 0.17
C LYS A 40 -24.13 3.54 0.80
N GLN A 41 -23.32 3.68 1.84
CA GLN A 41 -23.03 4.96 2.49
C GLN A 41 -22.37 5.96 1.53
N LEU A 42 -21.43 5.51 0.71
CA LEU A 42 -20.81 6.33 -0.32
C LEU A 42 -21.86 6.79 -1.34
N ASN A 43 -22.72 5.88 -1.81
CA ASN A 43 -23.81 6.22 -2.73
C ASN A 43 -24.77 7.27 -2.13
N GLU A 44 -25.08 7.22 -0.83
CA GLU A 44 -25.88 8.23 -0.13
C GLU A 44 -25.16 9.59 -0.07
N ILE A 45 -23.85 9.58 0.27
CA ILE A 45 -23.03 10.80 0.30
C ILE A 45 -23.02 11.43 -1.10
N ILE A 46 -22.83 10.64 -2.15
CA ILE A 46 -22.82 11.11 -3.53
C ILE A 46 -24.19 11.62 -3.97
N GLY A 47 -25.25 10.87 -3.72
CA GLY A 47 -26.63 11.23 -4.08
C GLY A 47 -27.10 12.54 -3.43
N SER A 48 -26.53 12.94 -2.29
CA SER A 48 -26.87 14.20 -1.61
C SER A 48 -26.56 15.47 -2.42
N PHE A 49 -25.62 15.39 -3.37
CA PHE A 49 -25.23 16.53 -4.23
C PHE A 49 -25.29 16.21 -5.73
N MET A 50 -25.10 14.95 -6.12
CA MET A 50 -25.27 14.45 -7.49
C MET A 50 -26.47 13.49 -7.54
N ARG A 51 -27.69 14.03 -7.60
CA ARG A 51 -28.94 13.25 -7.45
C ARG A 51 -29.12 12.08 -8.43
N ASN A 52 -28.50 12.16 -9.60
CA ASN A 52 -28.62 11.16 -10.65
C ASN A 52 -27.37 10.26 -10.76
N ALA A 53 -26.44 10.33 -9.82
CA ALA A 53 -25.25 9.51 -9.80
C ALA A 53 -25.48 8.21 -9.02
N GLN A 54 -24.80 7.15 -9.47
CA GLN A 54 -24.72 5.86 -8.80
C GLN A 54 -23.26 5.49 -8.57
N VAL A 55 -23.01 4.86 -7.43
CA VAL A 55 -21.70 4.36 -7.04
C VAL A 55 -21.65 2.85 -7.27
N PHE A 56 -20.66 2.40 -8.05
CA PHE A 56 -20.43 0.98 -8.28
C PHE A 56 -19.07 0.57 -7.71
N LEU A 57 -19.05 -0.53 -6.96
CA LEU A 57 -17.82 -1.20 -6.56
C LEU A 57 -17.25 -1.97 -7.76
N PHE A 58 -15.94 -1.95 -7.91
CA PHE A 58 -15.20 -2.78 -8.86
C PHE A 58 -13.85 -3.23 -8.25
N GLY A 59 -12.98 -3.79 -9.07
CA GLY A 59 -11.65 -4.22 -8.67
C GLY A 59 -11.63 -5.64 -8.08
N GLY A 60 -10.59 -5.92 -7.29
CA GLY A 60 -10.35 -7.25 -6.74
C GLY A 60 -11.49 -7.79 -5.87
N CYS A 61 -12.13 -6.92 -5.09
CA CYS A 61 -13.26 -7.31 -4.23
C CYS A 61 -14.45 -7.83 -5.05
N VAL A 62 -14.65 -7.34 -6.28
CA VAL A 62 -15.72 -7.81 -7.18
C VAL A 62 -15.29 -9.05 -7.94
N ALA A 63 -14.08 -9.04 -8.52
CA ALA A 63 -13.57 -10.16 -9.29
C ALA A 63 -13.49 -11.44 -8.44
N CYS A 64 -12.99 -11.35 -7.20
CA CYS A 64 -12.87 -12.49 -6.29
C CYS A 64 -14.13 -12.74 -5.46
N GLY A 65 -14.89 -11.70 -5.13
CA GLY A 65 -16.03 -11.78 -4.21
C GLY A 65 -15.65 -11.95 -2.73
N SER A 66 -14.38 -11.75 -2.38
CA SER A 66 -13.87 -11.78 -1.02
C SER A 66 -13.03 -10.54 -0.72
N TRP A 67 -12.71 -10.31 0.56
CA TRP A 67 -11.89 -9.20 1.01
C TRP A 67 -11.06 -9.59 2.24
N ASP A 68 -9.81 -9.14 2.25
CA ASP A 68 -8.80 -9.37 3.29
C ASP A 68 -8.90 -8.35 4.45
N GLY A 69 -9.87 -7.43 4.39
CA GLY A 69 -10.01 -6.35 5.36
C GLY A 69 -9.03 -5.19 5.19
N VAL A 70 -8.05 -5.33 4.28
CA VAL A 70 -6.89 -4.43 4.16
C VAL A 70 -6.72 -3.86 2.73
N GLY A 71 -7.14 -4.59 1.71
CA GLY A 71 -7.09 -4.16 0.32
C GLY A 71 -7.93 -2.92 0.09
N ASP A 72 -7.42 -2.02 -0.76
CA ASP A 72 -8.17 -0.84 -1.21
C ASP A 72 -9.45 -1.27 -1.94
N ALA A 73 -10.54 -0.55 -1.71
CA ALA A 73 -11.76 -0.68 -2.50
C ALA A 73 -11.71 0.24 -3.73
N ASP A 74 -12.19 -0.23 -4.87
CA ASP A 74 -12.27 0.59 -6.09
C ASP A 74 -13.73 0.94 -6.36
N PHE A 75 -14.04 2.23 -6.46
CA PHE A 75 -15.38 2.73 -6.75
C PHE A 75 -15.40 3.54 -8.04
N THR A 76 -16.53 3.53 -8.73
CA THR A 76 -16.80 4.49 -9.81
C THR A 76 -18.11 5.20 -9.58
N VAL A 77 -18.12 6.50 -9.88
CA VAL A 77 -19.34 7.33 -9.84
C VAL A 77 -19.81 7.56 -11.27
N LEU A 78 -21.00 7.06 -11.59
CA LEU A 78 -21.60 7.19 -12.92
C LEU A 78 -22.90 7.99 -12.83
N GLU A 79 -22.97 9.10 -13.58
CA GLU A 79 -24.19 9.89 -13.70
C GLU A 79 -25.13 9.33 -14.76
N SER A 80 -26.39 9.15 -14.40
CA SER A 80 -27.46 8.66 -15.29
C SER A 80 -27.70 9.58 -16.50
N SER A 81 -27.35 10.88 -16.40
CA SER A 81 -27.38 11.85 -17.50
C SER A 81 -26.47 11.45 -18.67
N HIS A 82 -25.41 10.69 -18.40
CA HIS A 82 -24.51 10.12 -19.42
C HIS A 82 -24.93 8.71 -19.86
N GLY A 83 -26.05 8.19 -19.35
CA GLY A 83 -26.54 6.84 -19.61
C GLY A 83 -26.84 6.57 -21.09
N TRP A 84 -27.23 7.59 -21.88
CA TRP A 84 -27.42 7.43 -23.32
C TRP A 84 -26.08 7.23 -24.06
N ARG A 85 -25.01 7.93 -23.66
CA ARG A 85 -23.67 7.75 -24.23
C ARG A 85 -23.12 6.35 -23.94
N LEU A 86 -23.33 5.88 -22.71
CA LEU A 86 -23.00 4.51 -22.30
C LEU A 86 -23.72 3.46 -23.15
N LYS A 87 -24.98 3.71 -23.53
CA LYS A 87 -25.76 2.82 -24.41
C LYS A 87 -25.28 2.83 -25.85
N GLU A 88 -24.73 3.95 -26.33
CA GLU A 88 -24.09 4.06 -27.64
C GLU A 88 -22.66 3.50 -27.66
N GLY A 89 -22.15 3.01 -26.52
CA GLY A 89 -20.79 2.45 -26.41
C GLY A 89 -19.68 3.51 -26.35
N VAL A 90 -20.03 4.79 -26.24
CA VAL A 90 -19.08 5.91 -26.23
C VAL A 90 -18.94 6.43 -24.80
N TRP A 91 -17.74 6.34 -24.21
CA TRP A 91 -17.42 7.04 -22.97
C TRP A 91 -16.39 8.15 -23.19
N GLU A 92 -16.89 9.37 -23.30
CA GLU A 92 -16.11 10.60 -23.15
C GLU A 92 -16.85 11.49 -22.15
N ASN A 93 -16.38 11.48 -20.89
CA ASN A 93 -16.74 12.53 -19.94
C ASN A 93 -15.69 13.64 -20.04
N PRO A 94 -16.02 14.80 -20.63
CA PRO A 94 -15.05 15.88 -20.85
C PRO A 94 -14.54 16.51 -19.53
N ASP A 95 -15.24 16.27 -18.41
CA ASP A 95 -15.03 16.95 -17.12
C ASP A 95 -14.73 15.97 -15.97
N GLU A 96 -14.11 14.80 -16.23
CA GLU A 96 -13.77 13.80 -15.20
C GLU A 96 -13.01 14.41 -14.01
N ALA A 97 -12.04 15.30 -14.27
CA ALA A 97 -11.29 15.99 -13.23
C ALA A 97 -12.19 16.84 -12.33
N ARG A 98 -13.19 17.53 -12.90
CA ARG A 98 -14.16 18.33 -12.15
C ARG A 98 -15.04 17.45 -11.28
N CYS A 99 -15.51 16.32 -11.80
CA CYS A 99 -16.28 15.34 -11.04
C CYS A 99 -15.49 14.85 -9.82
N ILE A 100 -14.21 14.51 -10.00
CA ILE A 100 -13.31 14.11 -8.91
C ILE A 100 -13.22 15.18 -7.80
N PHE A 101 -13.10 16.47 -8.16
CA PHE A 101 -13.07 17.54 -7.16
C PHE A 101 -14.40 17.73 -6.43
N GLN A 102 -15.54 17.58 -7.13
CA GLN A 102 -16.87 17.65 -6.53
C GLN A 102 -17.10 16.50 -5.53
N ILE A 103 -16.73 15.27 -5.92
CA ILE A 103 -16.74 14.08 -5.06
C ILE A 103 -15.89 14.33 -3.81
N ALA A 104 -14.67 14.84 -3.96
CA ALA A 104 -13.82 15.18 -2.82
C ALA A 104 -14.46 16.21 -1.89
N GLY A 105 -15.13 17.22 -2.45
CA GLY A 105 -15.90 18.22 -1.70
C GLY A 105 -17.02 17.60 -0.86
N ALA A 106 -17.75 16.65 -1.43
CA ALA A 106 -18.84 15.98 -0.75
C ALA A 106 -18.38 15.02 0.35
N LEU A 107 -17.30 14.26 0.12
CA LEU A 107 -16.67 13.45 1.16
C LEU A 107 -16.20 14.33 2.32
N ARG A 108 -15.57 15.48 2.06
CA ARG A 108 -15.23 16.44 3.12
C ARG A 108 -16.46 16.91 3.89
N ASN A 109 -17.56 17.20 3.19
CA ASN A 109 -18.82 17.58 3.83
C ASN A 109 -19.44 16.48 4.69
N ALA A 110 -19.11 15.21 4.41
CA ALA A 110 -19.51 14.03 5.17
C ALA A 110 -18.58 13.70 6.36
N GLY A 111 -17.39 14.32 6.45
CA GLY A 111 -16.48 14.18 7.60
C GLY A 111 -15.12 13.55 7.29
N PHE A 112 -14.78 13.37 6.01
CA PHE A 112 -13.44 12.98 5.60
C PHE A 112 -12.45 14.13 5.79
N LEU A 113 -11.23 13.82 6.25
CA LEU A 113 -10.20 14.81 6.46
C LEU A 113 -9.58 15.22 5.12
N TYR A 114 -9.12 16.47 5.03
CA TYR A 114 -8.42 16.93 3.82
C TYR A 114 -7.14 16.12 3.57
N SER A 115 -6.41 15.75 4.62
CA SER A 115 -5.20 14.93 4.53
C SER A 115 -5.45 13.51 4.07
N GLU A 116 -6.69 13.01 4.17
CA GLU A 116 -7.05 11.65 3.74
C GLU A 116 -7.45 11.59 2.26
N LEU A 117 -7.70 12.72 1.60
CA LEU A 117 -8.27 12.77 0.26
C LEU A 117 -7.30 13.42 -0.73
N GLU A 118 -6.84 12.65 -1.72
CA GLU A 118 -5.90 13.07 -2.75
C GLU A 118 -6.53 12.99 -4.15
N PRO A 119 -6.97 14.12 -4.73
CA PRO A 119 -7.37 14.17 -6.14
C PRO A 119 -6.17 14.00 -7.08
N VAL A 120 -6.15 12.90 -7.84
CA VAL A 120 -5.12 12.59 -8.84
C VAL A 120 -5.72 12.70 -10.24
N VAL A 121 -5.65 13.90 -10.84
CA VAL A 121 -6.39 14.22 -12.08
C VAL A 121 -5.52 14.28 -13.36
N ARG A 122 -4.19 14.20 -13.25
CA ARG A 122 -3.27 14.26 -14.42
C ARG A 122 -2.83 12.88 -14.95
N THR A 123 -3.59 11.84 -14.63
CA THR A 123 -3.42 10.45 -15.07
C THR A 123 -4.33 10.15 -16.27
N ARG A 124 -4.11 9.00 -16.97
CA ARG A 124 -4.99 8.55 -18.06
C ARG A 124 -6.45 8.42 -17.60
N VAL A 125 -6.64 8.01 -16.35
CA VAL A 125 -7.93 7.95 -15.65
C VAL A 125 -7.80 8.81 -14.39
N PRO A 126 -8.48 9.96 -14.32
CA PRO A 126 -8.58 10.75 -13.10
C PRO A 126 -9.22 9.95 -11.97
N VAL A 127 -8.63 10.01 -10.77
CA VAL A 127 -9.13 9.31 -9.58
C VAL A 127 -9.04 10.18 -8.33
N LEU A 128 -9.95 9.99 -7.38
CA LEU A 128 -9.82 10.45 -6.00
C LEU A 128 -9.29 9.30 -5.17
N LYS A 129 -8.10 9.44 -4.60
CA LYS A 129 -7.57 8.45 -3.67
C LYS A 129 -7.92 8.86 -2.25
N ARG A 130 -8.39 7.89 -1.47
CA ARG A 130 -8.56 8.03 -0.03
C ARG A 130 -7.55 7.15 0.68
N LYS A 131 -6.73 7.76 1.53
CA LYS A 131 -5.72 7.07 2.36
C LYS A 131 -5.80 7.48 3.82
N GLN A 132 -5.89 6.48 4.70
CA GLN A 132 -5.79 6.63 6.15
C GLN A 132 -4.36 7.01 6.55
N ASN A 133 -4.21 8.06 7.37
CA ASN A 133 -2.91 8.38 7.99
C ASN A 133 -2.50 7.32 9.01
N VAL A 134 -3.48 6.79 9.74
CA VAL A 134 -3.32 5.71 10.72
C VAL A 134 -4.39 4.68 10.41
N ARG A 135 -3.96 3.44 10.21
CA ARG A 135 -4.84 2.33 9.89
C ARG A 135 -5.06 1.46 11.12
N ALA A 136 -6.20 1.66 11.77
CA ALA A 136 -6.64 0.73 12.81
C ALA A 136 -7.00 -0.63 12.19
N PRO A 137 -6.85 -1.74 12.93
CA PRO A 137 -7.40 -3.03 12.52
C PRO A 137 -8.88 -2.92 12.19
N LEU A 138 -9.32 -3.64 11.15
CA LEU A 138 -10.72 -3.68 10.78
C LEU A 138 -11.55 -4.23 11.94
N ARG A 139 -12.41 -3.39 12.52
CA ARG A 139 -13.41 -3.84 13.49
C ARG A 139 -14.70 -4.15 12.75
N ILE A 140 -15.11 -5.42 12.79
CA ILE A 140 -16.46 -5.81 12.36
C ILE A 140 -17.42 -5.23 13.41
N PRO A 141 -18.27 -4.25 13.05
CA PRO A 141 -19.05 -3.55 14.05
C PRO A 141 -20.10 -4.47 14.68
N MET A 142 -20.23 -4.43 16.01
CA MET A 142 -21.33 -5.08 16.70
C MET A 142 -22.61 -4.26 16.50
N ARG A 143 -23.72 -4.91 16.11
CA ARG A 143 -25.00 -4.27 15.72
C ARG A 143 -25.63 -3.36 16.81
N HIS A 144 -25.09 -3.35 18.03
CA HIS A 144 -25.64 -2.61 19.16
C HIS A 144 -24.93 -1.27 19.42
N ASP A 145 -23.78 -1.01 18.80
CA ASP A 145 -23.03 0.24 18.96
C ASP A 145 -23.59 1.29 18.00
N GLY A 146 -24.64 2.00 18.41
CA GLY A 146 -25.17 3.13 17.64
C GLY A 146 -24.13 4.24 17.39
N PHE A 147 -24.45 5.15 16.49
CA PHE A 147 -23.61 6.29 16.12
C PHE A 147 -23.86 7.49 17.05
N LYS A 148 -22.81 8.24 17.39
CA LYS A 148 -22.95 9.47 18.17
C LYS A 148 -22.36 10.68 17.47
N LEU A 149 -23.17 11.73 17.39
CA LEU A 149 -22.77 13.03 16.86
C LEU A 149 -22.86 14.08 17.95
N VAL A 150 -21.75 14.78 18.18
CA VAL A 150 -21.64 15.87 19.14
C VAL A 150 -21.73 17.20 18.41
N TYR A 151 -22.68 18.05 18.81
CA TYR A 151 -22.89 19.40 18.34
C TYR A 151 -22.37 20.35 19.43
N VAL A 152 -21.31 21.08 19.13
CA VAL A 152 -20.68 22.04 20.03
C VAL A 152 -20.98 23.45 19.52
N PHE A 153 -21.71 24.23 20.31
CA PHE A 153 -22.10 25.60 20.00
C PHE A 153 -21.05 26.56 20.57
N SER A 154 -20.43 27.37 19.73
CA SER A 154 -19.44 28.37 20.20
C SER A 154 -20.08 29.48 21.03
N GLU A 155 -21.37 29.76 20.77
CA GLU A 155 -22.22 30.70 21.46
C GLU A 155 -23.61 30.05 21.65
N PRO A 156 -24.39 30.41 22.69
CA PRO A 156 -25.72 29.86 22.89
C PRO A 156 -26.60 30.04 21.64
N PRO A 157 -27.19 28.96 21.09
CA PRO A 157 -28.00 29.03 19.88
C PRO A 157 -29.33 29.76 20.13
N PRO A 158 -29.94 30.39 19.11
CA PRO A 158 -31.27 30.98 19.23
C PRO A 158 -32.30 29.95 19.72
N ARG A 159 -33.01 30.27 20.81
CA ARG A 159 -33.88 29.34 21.54
C ARG A 159 -34.92 28.63 20.66
N ASN A 160 -35.55 29.35 19.73
CA ASN A 160 -36.56 28.76 18.84
C ASN A 160 -35.93 27.74 17.88
N ALA A 161 -34.84 28.12 17.20
CA ALA A 161 -34.14 27.23 16.28
C ALA A 161 -33.57 26.00 16.99
N TYR A 162 -33.03 26.18 18.20
CA TYR A 162 -32.53 25.08 19.03
C TYR A 162 -33.66 24.11 19.43
N ASN A 163 -34.79 24.64 19.92
CA ASN A 163 -35.95 23.81 20.27
C ASN A 163 -36.55 23.09 19.07
N ASP A 164 -36.58 23.73 17.89
CA ASP A 164 -37.05 23.13 16.65
C ASP A 164 -36.15 21.97 16.21
N PHE A 165 -34.83 22.16 16.28
CA PHE A 165 -33.84 21.12 16.00
C PHE A 165 -33.98 19.92 16.95
N LEU A 166 -34.11 20.17 18.25
CA LEU A 166 -34.30 19.10 19.24
C LEU A 166 -35.63 18.37 19.05
N ARG A 167 -36.69 19.10 18.69
CA ARG A 167 -38.00 18.51 18.39
C ARG A 167 -37.93 17.63 17.15
N GLU A 168 -37.32 18.10 16.06
CA GLU A 168 -37.14 17.28 14.85
C GLU A 168 -36.37 15.98 15.14
N ALA A 169 -35.30 16.05 15.95
CA ALA A 169 -34.57 14.85 16.35
C ALA A 169 -35.47 13.88 17.14
N ARG A 170 -36.22 14.37 18.13
CA ARG A 170 -37.12 13.54 18.95
C ARG A 170 -38.28 12.95 18.14
N ASP A 171 -38.85 13.70 17.19
CA ASP A 171 -39.92 13.24 16.29
C ASP A 171 -39.44 12.07 15.40
N ARG A 172 -38.14 12.03 15.08
CA ARG A 172 -37.48 10.92 14.38
C ARG A 172 -36.98 9.81 15.32
N GLN A 173 -37.41 9.83 16.59
CA GLN A 173 -37.02 8.84 17.61
C GLN A 173 -35.50 8.80 17.90
N ILE A 174 -34.79 9.92 17.66
CA ILE A 174 -33.36 10.04 17.99
C ILE A 174 -33.25 10.43 19.46
N LYS A 175 -32.47 9.65 20.23
CA LYS A 175 -32.17 9.99 21.63
C LYS A 175 -31.20 11.17 21.66
N VAL A 176 -31.53 12.16 22.48
CA VAL A 176 -30.74 13.39 22.63
C VAL A 176 -30.23 13.52 24.07
N GLU A 177 -28.94 13.76 24.21
CA GLU A 177 -28.27 14.06 25.48
C GLU A 177 -27.79 15.51 25.44
N GLU A 178 -28.37 16.36 26.28
CA GLU A 178 -27.97 17.77 26.41
C GLU A 178 -26.97 17.88 27.57
N LYS A 179 -25.71 18.24 27.27
CA LYS A 179 -24.70 18.55 28.29
C LYS A 179 -24.49 20.06 28.31
N CYS A 180 -24.61 20.66 29.50
CA CYS A 180 -24.32 22.07 29.85
C CYS A 180 -24.04 23.05 28.69
N PRO A 181 -24.64 24.25 28.74
CA PRO A 181 -25.59 24.86 27.78
C PRO A 181 -25.19 24.91 26.28
N ASN A 182 -24.02 24.42 25.90
CA ASN A 182 -23.39 24.60 24.59
C ASN A 182 -23.06 23.26 23.89
N GLU A 183 -23.48 22.11 24.42
CA GLU A 183 -23.22 20.81 23.80
C GLU A 183 -24.46 19.92 23.74
N VAL A 184 -24.72 19.34 22.57
CA VAL A 184 -25.77 18.35 22.36
C VAL A 184 -25.20 17.12 21.70
N THR A 185 -25.52 15.94 22.23
CA THR A 185 -25.18 14.66 21.61
C THR A 185 -26.44 13.99 21.05
N LEU A 186 -26.41 13.66 19.77
CA LEU A 186 -27.43 12.84 19.11
C LEU A 186 -26.98 11.38 19.07
N HIS A 187 -27.86 10.46 19.45
CA HIS A 187 -27.66 9.02 19.39
C HIS A 187 -28.48 8.44 18.24
N LEU A 188 -27.80 8.01 17.18
CA LEU A 188 -28.42 7.56 15.94
C LEU A 188 -28.24 6.05 15.78
N ASN A 189 -29.29 5.35 15.35
CA ASN A 189 -29.27 3.89 15.21
C ASN A 189 -28.73 3.44 13.84
N THR A 190 -28.70 4.33 12.85
CA THR A 190 -28.31 4.02 11.47
C THR A 190 -27.21 4.95 10.97
N ALA A 191 -26.33 4.42 10.12
CA ALA A 191 -25.32 5.22 9.45
C ALA A 191 -25.95 6.26 8.50
N HIS A 192 -27.11 5.92 7.90
CA HIS A 192 -27.89 6.80 7.05
C HIS A 192 -28.28 8.09 7.78
N ASP A 193 -28.94 7.96 8.93
CA ASP A 193 -29.35 9.12 9.73
C ASP A 193 -28.13 9.88 10.22
N ALA A 194 -27.08 9.18 10.67
CA ALA A 194 -25.86 9.82 11.15
C ALA A 194 -25.18 10.67 10.07
N LEU A 195 -25.00 10.13 8.86
CA LEU A 195 -24.43 10.87 7.73
C LEU A 195 -25.32 12.04 7.34
N ARG A 196 -26.64 11.84 7.27
CA ARG A 196 -27.60 12.90 6.95
C ARG A 196 -27.53 14.06 7.94
N TYR A 197 -27.55 13.78 9.25
CA TYR A 197 -27.44 14.80 10.29
C TYR A 197 -26.07 15.49 10.26
N TYR A 198 -24.99 14.76 10.04
CA TYR A 198 -23.67 15.37 9.93
C TYR A 198 -23.55 16.30 8.71
N GLN A 199 -24.07 15.88 7.56
CA GLN A 199 -24.03 16.63 6.30
C GLN A 199 -24.93 17.86 6.32
N ALA A 200 -26.08 17.79 7.00
CA ALA A 200 -27.07 18.87 7.07
C ALA A 200 -26.45 20.22 7.46
N ARG A 201 -26.99 21.29 6.88
CA ARG A 201 -26.69 22.65 7.34
C ARG A 201 -27.73 23.02 8.39
N GLU A 202 -27.26 23.34 9.59
CA GLU A 202 -28.13 23.75 10.69
C GLU A 202 -28.52 25.22 10.57
N ARG A 203 -29.49 25.51 9.69
CA ARG A 203 -29.97 26.87 9.47
C ARG A 203 -30.59 27.40 10.76
N GLY A 204 -30.11 28.56 11.21
CA GLY A 204 -30.63 29.23 12.41
C GLY A 204 -30.00 28.80 13.73
N LEU A 205 -29.18 27.74 13.78
CA LEU A 205 -28.49 27.33 15.02
C LEU A 205 -27.19 28.11 15.31
N GLY A 206 -26.68 28.91 14.37
CA GLY A 206 -25.47 29.71 14.57
C GLY A 206 -24.16 28.94 14.35
N ASN A 207 -23.08 29.37 15.02
CA ASN A 207 -21.72 28.81 14.88
C ASN A 207 -21.60 27.45 15.58
N VAL A 208 -22.10 26.40 14.92
CA VAL A 208 -22.02 25.02 15.41
C VAL A 208 -20.86 24.25 14.78
N THR A 209 -20.12 23.56 15.63
CA THR A 209 -19.15 22.54 15.26
C THR A 209 -19.80 21.16 15.42
N LYS A 210 -19.68 20.29 14.42
CA LYS A 210 -20.15 18.90 14.50
C LYS A 210 -18.97 17.95 14.61
N ARG A 211 -19.01 17.00 15.53
CA ARG A 211 -17.94 16.01 15.73
C ARG A 211 -18.51 14.59 15.82
N TRP A 212 -17.85 13.65 15.17
CA TRP A 212 -18.09 12.23 15.40
C TRP A 212 -17.48 11.82 16.74
N LYS A 213 -18.25 11.13 17.59
CA LYS A 213 -17.70 10.64 18.86
C LYS A 213 -16.79 9.43 18.59
N SER A 214 -15.51 9.55 18.91
CA SER A 214 -14.49 8.60 18.47
C SER A 214 -14.43 7.29 19.25
N ASP A 215 -15.09 7.21 20.41
CA ASP A 215 -15.26 5.99 21.22
C ASP A 215 -16.48 5.16 20.80
N HIS A 216 -17.15 5.53 19.70
CA HIS A 216 -18.35 4.84 19.17
C HIS A 216 -18.13 4.44 17.71
N GLN A 217 -19.03 3.62 17.18
CA GLN A 217 -19.00 3.22 15.78
C GLN A 217 -19.01 4.45 14.86
N LEU A 218 -18.07 4.47 13.91
CA LEU A 218 -18.07 5.37 12.77
C LEU A 218 -18.73 4.67 11.57
N PRO A 219 -19.35 5.42 10.64
CA PRO A 219 -19.80 4.85 9.37
C PRO A 219 -18.69 4.02 8.69
N ASP A 220 -19.06 2.84 8.19
CA ASP A 220 -18.15 1.85 7.60
C ASP A 220 -17.24 2.43 6.49
N ILE A 221 -17.73 3.43 5.75
CA ILE A 221 -16.95 4.12 4.69
C ILE A 221 -15.70 4.83 5.23
N PHE A 222 -15.62 5.13 6.53
CA PHE A 222 -14.42 5.68 7.17
C PHE A 222 -13.37 4.62 7.53
N SER A 223 -13.70 3.33 7.43
CA SER A 223 -12.78 2.23 7.74
C SER A 223 -11.99 1.74 6.53
N LEU A 224 -12.33 2.23 5.32
CA LEU A 224 -11.77 1.75 4.05
C LEU A 224 -10.83 2.77 3.43
N ASP A 225 -9.66 2.31 2.98
CA ASP A 225 -8.94 2.97 1.89
C ASP A 225 -9.62 2.64 0.56
N PHE A 226 -9.70 3.63 -0.34
CA PHE A 226 -10.37 3.44 -1.61
C PHE A 226 -9.94 4.44 -2.68
N ASP A 227 -10.11 4.06 -3.94
CA ASP A 227 -9.97 4.92 -5.10
C ASP A 227 -11.34 5.13 -5.75
N ILE A 228 -11.69 6.37 -6.12
CA ILE A 228 -12.91 6.69 -6.86
C ILE A 228 -12.56 7.18 -8.26
N SER A 229 -13.06 6.53 -9.29
CA SER A 229 -13.02 7.01 -10.68
C SER A 229 -14.41 7.47 -11.14
N CYS A 230 -14.51 7.92 -12.39
CA CYS A 230 -15.79 8.23 -13.02
C CYS A 230 -15.97 7.45 -14.33
N ARG A 231 -15.39 6.25 -14.46
CA ARG A 231 -15.47 5.43 -15.70
C ARG A 231 -16.19 4.11 -15.48
N PRO A 232 -16.95 3.61 -16.46
CA PRO A 232 -17.68 2.33 -16.34
C PRO A 232 -16.78 1.09 -16.52
N LEU A 233 -15.65 1.24 -17.22
CA LEU A 233 -14.82 0.10 -17.67
C LEU A 233 -14.31 -0.76 -16.52
N GLY A 234 -13.94 -0.15 -15.39
CA GLY A 234 -13.51 -0.90 -14.20
C GLY A 234 -14.58 -1.89 -13.72
N VAL A 235 -15.85 -1.48 -13.76
CA VAL A 235 -16.99 -2.34 -13.40
C VAL A 235 -17.12 -3.49 -14.40
N ARG A 236 -17.16 -3.19 -15.70
CA ARG A 236 -17.28 -4.21 -16.76
C ARG A 236 -16.16 -5.24 -16.68
N ASN A 237 -14.90 -4.79 -16.56
CA ASN A 237 -13.73 -5.65 -16.48
C ASN A 237 -13.77 -6.53 -15.23
N SER A 238 -14.17 -5.98 -14.07
CA SER A 238 -14.18 -6.74 -12.81
C SER A 238 -15.29 -7.78 -12.77
N TRP A 239 -16.46 -7.48 -13.32
CA TRP A 239 -17.54 -8.46 -13.47
C TRP A 239 -17.23 -9.52 -14.52
N PHE A 240 -16.49 -9.18 -15.57
CA PHE A 240 -15.98 -10.15 -16.55
C PHE A 240 -15.02 -11.14 -15.90
N MET A 241 -14.05 -10.63 -15.12
CA MET A 241 -13.16 -11.50 -14.36
C MET A 241 -13.92 -12.36 -13.33
N ARG A 242 -14.97 -11.80 -12.71
CA ARG A 242 -15.83 -12.56 -11.79
C ARG A 242 -16.51 -13.75 -12.48
N GLN A 243 -16.91 -13.64 -13.74
CA GLN A 243 -17.49 -14.78 -14.49
C GLN A 243 -16.49 -15.94 -14.65
N TYR A 244 -15.19 -15.68 -14.73
CA TYR A 244 -14.18 -16.74 -14.72
C TYR A 244 -13.94 -17.30 -13.32
N PHE A 245 -13.74 -16.41 -12.34
CA PHE A 245 -13.33 -16.84 -10.99
C PHE A 245 -14.49 -17.45 -10.17
N SER A 246 -15.74 -17.21 -10.54
CA SER A 246 -16.88 -17.89 -9.92
C SER A 246 -17.08 -19.33 -10.35
N GLN A 247 -16.43 -19.80 -11.42
CA GLN A 247 -16.61 -21.16 -11.93
C GLN A 247 -15.93 -22.23 -11.07
N HIS A 248 -14.85 -21.88 -10.35
CA HIS A 248 -14.10 -22.86 -9.57
C HIS A 248 -13.33 -22.23 -8.39
N PRO A 249 -13.35 -22.82 -7.17
CA PRO A 249 -12.60 -22.30 -6.01
C PRO A 249 -11.09 -22.17 -6.25
N VAL A 250 -10.46 -23.12 -6.96
CA VAL A 250 -9.05 -23.05 -7.37
C VAL A 250 -8.74 -21.76 -8.15
N ALA A 251 -9.70 -21.27 -8.96
CA ALA A 251 -9.52 -20.03 -9.70
C ALA A 251 -9.43 -18.82 -8.75
N ARG A 252 -10.21 -18.80 -7.67
CA ARG A 252 -10.20 -17.71 -6.67
C ARG A 252 -8.97 -17.80 -5.77
N ALA A 253 -8.73 -18.96 -5.17
CA ALA A 253 -7.59 -19.19 -4.28
C ALA A 253 -6.25 -19.03 -5.01
N GLY A 254 -6.12 -19.58 -6.22
CA GLY A 254 -4.93 -19.41 -7.07
C GLY A 254 -4.67 -17.96 -7.43
N LEU A 255 -5.72 -17.18 -7.74
CA LEU A 255 -5.58 -15.75 -8.00
C LEU A 255 -5.10 -14.98 -6.76
N ALA A 256 -5.69 -15.25 -5.59
CA ALA A 256 -5.29 -14.58 -4.35
C ALA A 256 -3.80 -14.81 -4.07
N PHE A 257 -3.33 -16.04 -4.24
CA PHE A 257 -1.92 -16.40 -4.14
C PHE A 257 -1.05 -15.68 -5.17
N LEU A 258 -1.39 -15.78 -6.46
CA LEU A 258 -0.61 -15.18 -7.55
C LEU A 258 -0.58 -13.65 -7.49
N LYS A 259 -1.63 -13.01 -6.97
CA LYS A 259 -1.65 -11.57 -6.69
C LYS A 259 -0.63 -11.20 -5.61
N ARG A 260 -0.47 -12.02 -4.56
CA ARG A 260 0.53 -11.83 -3.50
C ARG A 260 1.95 -12.06 -4.03
N TRP A 261 2.19 -13.22 -4.66
CA TRP A 261 3.46 -13.57 -5.31
C TRP A 261 3.90 -12.50 -6.31
N SER A 262 3.00 -12.02 -7.18
CA SER A 262 3.35 -11.03 -8.21
C SER A 262 3.78 -9.68 -7.61
N LYS A 263 3.24 -9.29 -6.45
CA LYS A 263 3.69 -8.09 -5.72
C LYS A 263 5.07 -8.30 -5.09
N GLN A 264 5.30 -9.45 -4.47
CA GLN A 264 6.54 -9.79 -3.76
C GLN A 264 7.72 -10.00 -4.72
N SER A 265 7.51 -10.70 -5.83
CA SER A 265 8.47 -10.82 -6.95
C SER A 265 8.71 -9.51 -7.70
N GLY A 266 7.85 -8.50 -7.49
CA GLY A 266 8.01 -7.17 -8.08
C GLY A 266 7.42 -6.97 -9.47
N ILE A 267 6.86 -8.00 -10.10
CA ILE A 267 6.25 -7.90 -11.44
C ILE A 267 4.93 -7.13 -11.42
N ASN A 268 4.24 -7.07 -10.28
CA ASN A 268 3.02 -6.29 -10.07
C ASN A 268 3.40 -4.95 -9.40
N ASN A 269 3.81 -4.00 -10.23
CA ASN A 269 4.30 -2.69 -9.81
C ASN A 269 3.99 -1.62 -10.87
N ALA A 270 2.70 -1.34 -11.05
CA ALA A 270 2.20 -0.41 -12.08
C ALA A 270 2.80 1.00 -11.99
N LEU A 271 3.08 1.50 -10.78
CA LEU A 271 3.71 2.81 -10.55
C LEU A 271 5.11 2.89 -11.18
N ARG A 272 5.82 1.77 -11.25
CA ARG A 272 7.12 1.64 -11.90
C ARG A 272 6.99 1.10 -13.32
N GLY A 273 5.79 1.03 -13.90
CA GLY A 273 5.56 0.57 -15.27
C GLY A 273 5.78 -0.93 -15.46
N TYR A 274 5.53 -1.73 -14.42
CA TYR A 274 5.34 -3.18 -14.55
C TYR A 274 3.84 -3.51 -14.66
N LEU A 275 3.45 -4.77 -14.46
CA LEU A 275 2.06 -5.22 -14.58
C LEU A 275 1.19 -4.66 -13.45
N THR A 276 -0.13 -4.66 -13.68
CA THR A 276 -1.16 -4.38 -12.68
C THR A 276 -1.72 -5.69 -12.11
N SER A 277 -2.43 -5.62 -10.99
CA SER A 277 -3.19 -6.78 -10.50
C SER A 277 -4.25 -7.27 -11.51
N TYR A 278 -4.79 -6.37 -12.33
CA TYR A 278 -5.71 -6.74 -13.41
C TYR A 278 -5.03 -7.55 -14.52
N ALA A 279 -3.80 -7.19 -14.93
CA ALA A 279 -3.04 -8.00 -15.87
C ALA A 279 -2.76 -9.41 -15.32
N ILE A 280 -2.47 -9.54 -14.03
CA ILE A 280 -2.30 -10.85 -13.37
C ILE A 280 -3.60 -11.67 -13.41
N MET A 281 -4.77 -11.03 -13.21
CA MET A 281 -6.08 -11.69 -13.34
C MET A 281 -6.29 -12.23 -14.76
N VAL A 282 -5.97 -11.46 -15.80
CA VAL A 282 -6.09 -11.87 -17.20
C VAL A 282 -5.14 -13.04 -17.52
N LEU A 283 -3.88 -12.95 -17.08
CA LEU A 283 -2.92 -14.05 -17.24
C LEU A 283 -3.42 -15.33 -16.57
N TRP A 284 -3.96 -15.22 -15.36
CA TRP A 284 -4.45 -16.37 -14.62
C TRP A 284 -5.67 -16.99 -15.29
N ALA A 285 -6.68 -16.19 -15.65
CA ALA A 285 -7.87 -16.67 -16.33
C ALA A 285 -7.55 -17.31 -17.70
N TYR A 286 -6.65 -16.71 -18.48
CA TYR A 286 -6.22 -17.27 -19.76
C TYR A 286 -5.55 -18.63 -19.57
N TYR A 287 -4.63 -18.76 -18.60
CA TYR A 287 -4.00 -20.05 -18.31
C TYR A 287 -5.03 -21.11 -17.89
N LEU A 288 -5.97 -20.76 -17.01
CA LEU A 288 -7.02 -21.68 -16.59
C LEU A 288 -7.91 -22.12 -17.75
N LEU A 289 -8.24 -21.21 -18.66
CA LEU A 289 -9.01 -21.50 -19.87
C LEU A 289 -8.24 -22.48 -20.77
N ARG A 290 -6.94 -22.24 -20.99
CA ARG A 290 -6.09 -23.15 -21.78
C ARG A 290 -5.86 -24.51 -21.12
N ARG A 291 -5.91 -24.57 -19.79
CA ARG A 291 -5.90 -25.82 -19.01
C ARG A 291 -7.23 -26.57 -19.07
N GLY A 292 -8.33 -25.89 -19.44
CA GLY A 292 -9.68 -26.46 -19.43
C GLY A 292 -10.31 -26.54 -18.04
N LEU A 293 -9.81 -25.77 -17.07
CA LEU A 293 -10.42 -25.70 -15.72
C LEU A 293 -11.61 -24.74 -15.66
N VAL A 294 -11.66 -23.78 -16.57
CA VAL A 294 -12.77 -22.81 -16.70
C VAL A 294 -13.24 -22.77 -18.15
N GLU A 295 -14.52 -22.52 -18.34
CA GLU A 295 -15.16 -22.32 -19.64
C GLU A 295 -14.94 -20.88 -20.13
N TYR A 296 -14.91 -20.73 -21.45
CA TYR A 296 -14.81 -19.44 -22.10
C TYR A 296 -16.01 -18.55 -21.76
N VAL A 297 -15.75 -17.30 -21.42
CA VAL A 297 -16.75 -16.26 -21.21
C VAL A 297 -16.65 -15.27 -22.36
N ASP A 298 -17.74 -15.12 -23.13
CA ASP A 298 -17.81 -14.12 -24.20
C ASP A 298 -17.77 -12.70 -23.59
N PRO A 299 -16.79 -11.84 -23.94
CA PRO A 299 -16.80 -10.44 -23.50
C PRO A 299 -18.11 -9.71 -23.83
N ALA A 300 -18.78 -10.05 -24.94
CA ALA A 300 -20.06 -9.45 -25.31
C ALA A 300 -21.19 -9.75 -24.31
N SER A 301 -21.04 -10.75 -23.43
CA SER A 301 -22.02 -11.10 -22.39
C SER A 301 -22.24 -9.99 -21.35
N LEU A 302 -21.29 -9.06 -21.20
CA LEU A 302 -21.39 -7.96 -20.25
C LEU A 302 -21.49 -6.62 -20.98
N SER A 303 -22.50 -5.83 -20.63
CA SER A 303 -22.70 -4.47 -21.14
C SER A 303 -21.70 -3.48 -20.55
N LEU A 304 -21.37 -2.43 -21.31
CA LEU A 304 -20.64 -1.27 -20.79
C LEU A 304 -21.46 -0.50 -19.75
N THR A 305 -22.80 -0.49 -19.88
CA THR A 305 -23.68 0.17 -18.91
C THR A 305 -23.92 -0.77 -17.74
N PRO A 306 -23.47 -0.44 -16.52
CA PRO A 306 -23.72 -1.29 -15.36
C PRO A 306 -25.21 -1.37 -15.04
N SER A 307 -25.65 -2.55 -14.62
CA SER A 307 -27.03 -2.82 -14.18
C SER A 307 -27.19 -2.59 -12.68
N ILE A 308 -28.43 -2.41 -12.21
CA ILE A 308 -28.76 -2.27 -10.79
C ILE A 308 -28.30 -3.50 -9.98
N ALA A 309 -28.31 -4.70 -10.59
CA ALA A 309 -27.83 -5.93 -9.96
C ALA A 309 -26.33 -5.87 -9.60
N GLN A 310 -25.57 -4.97 -10.23
CA GLN A 310 -24.14 -4.80 -9.97
C GLN A 310 -23.85 -3.80 -8.83
N LEU A 311 -24.88 -3.22 -8.22
CA LEU A 311 -24.74 -2.38 -7.01
C LEU A 311 -24.50 -3.21 -5.75
N GLU A 312 -25.01 -4.45 -5.72
CA GLU A 312 -24.81 -5.39 -4.62
C GLU A 312 -23.96 -6.56 -5.09
N VAL A 313 -22.75 -6.66 -4.55
CA VAL A 313 -21.82 -7.74 -4.90
C VAL A 313 -22.02 -8.86 -3.89
N SER A 314 -22.28 -10.07 -4.38
CA SER A 314 -22.39 -11.23 -3.51
C SER A 314 -21.01 -11.64 -2.98
N TYR A 315 -20.97 -11.97 -1.68
CA TYR A 315 -19.81 -12.63 -1.10
C TYR A 315 -19.63 -14.01 -1.75
N LEU A 316 -18.39 -14.34 -2.08
CA LEU A 316 -17.98 -15.59 -2.69
C LEU A 316 -16.75 -16.10 -1.94
N PRO A 317 -16.88 -17.18 -1.14
CA PRO A 317 -15.79 -17.64 -0.31
C PRO A 317 -14.63 -18.17 -1.15
N LEU A 318 -13.42 -17.92 -0.67
CA LEU A 318 -12.20 -18.16 -1.43
C LEU A 318 -11.94 -19.65 -1.70
N LEU A 319 -12.16 -20.50 -0.70
CA LEU A 319 -11.73 -21.91 -0.72
C LEU A 319 -12.83 -22.90 -1.08
N ARG A 320 -14.10 -22.55 -0.92
CA ARG A 320 -15.25 -23.44 -1.17
C ARG A 320 -16.52 -22.62 -1.43
N ASP A 321 -17.47 -23.15 -2.19
CA ASP A 321 -18.69 -22.41 -2.55
C ASP A 321 -19.70 -22.33 -1.40
N ASP A 322 -19.63 -23.24 -0.44
CA ASP A 322 -20.51 -23.36 0.73
C ASP A 322 -19.88 -22.84 2.04
N GLY A 323 -18.68 -22.24 1.97
CA GLY A 323 -17.99 -21.69 3.14
C GLY A 323 -18.53 -20.32 3.57
N ASP A 324 -18.11 -19.88 4.76
CA ASP A 324 -18.33 -18.51 5.24
C ASP A 324 -17.04 -17.68 5.36
N GLY A 325 -15.91 -18.26 4.95
CA GLY A 325 -14.57 -17.67 5.03
C GLY A 325 -14.07 -17.55 6.47
N GLY A 326 -12.89 -16.93 6.62
CA GLY A 326 -12.28 -16.72 7.94
C GLY A 326 -11.84 -18.00 8.64
N GLU A 327 -11.67 -19.10 7.92
CA GLU A 327 -11.10 -20.33 8.49
C GLU A 327 -9.69 -20.09 9.04
N SER A 328 -9.25 -20.89 10.02
CA SER A 328 -7.86 -20.82 10.48
C SER A 328 -6.96 -21.65 9.56
N MET A 329 -5.67 -21.31 9.54
CA MET A 329 -4.67 -22.04 8.77
C MET A 329 -4.64 -23.53 9.14
N ARG A 330 -4.61 -23.86 10.44
CA ARG A 330 -4.63 -25.25 10.91
C ARG A 330 -5.89 -25.99 10.45
N SER A 331 -7.05 -25.33 10.50
CA SER A 331 -8.32 -25.90 10.08
C SER A 331 -8.30 -26.27 8.60
N VAL A 332 -7.72 -25.42 7.72
CA VAL A 332 -7.68 -25.72 6.28
C VAL A 332 -6.66 -26.80 5.95
N SER A 333 -5.49 -26.81 6.61
CA SER A 333 -4.41 -27.76 6.35
C SER A 333 -4.80 -29.21 6.66
N GLN A 334 -5.62 -29.40 7.70
CA GLN A 334 -6.05 -30.70 8.19
C GLN A 334 -7.40 -31.15 7.59
N SER A 335 -8.04 -30.30 6.78
CA SER A 335 -9.38 -30.58 6.26
C SER A 335 -9.36 -31.61 5.12
N PRO A 336 -9.95 -32.81 5.30
CA PRO A 336 -10.02 -33.79 4.22
C PRO A 336 -10.88 -33.31 3.05
N THR A 337 -11.86 -32.45 3.32
CA THR A 337 -12.75 -31.91 2.27
C THR A 337 -12.07 -30.87 1.38
N LEU A 338 -10.92 -30.31 1.80
CA LEU A 338 -10.13 -29.38 0.99
C LEU A 338 -8.97 -30.06 0.25
N GLU A 339 -8.73 -31.36 0.47
CA GLU A 339 -7.65 -32.09 -0.17
C GLU A 339 -7.70 -32.04 -1.71
N PRO A 340 -8.85 -32.24 -2.39
CA PRO A 340 -8.92 -32.13 -3.85
C PRO A 340 -8.57 -30.73 -4.35
N ILE A 341 -9.00 -29.69 -3.61
CA ILE A 341 -8.73 -28.29 -3.95
C ILE A 341 -7.24 -27.99 -3.75
N ARG A 342 -6.63 -28.52 -2.69
CA ARG A 342 -5.21 -28.39 -2.38
C ARG A 342 -4.35 -29.00 -3.49
N GLU A 343 -4.66 -30.22 -3.93
CA GLU A 343 -3.94 -30.89 -5.03
C GLU A 343 -4.07 -30.10 -6.35
N GLU A 344 -5.30 -29.72 -6.71
CA GLU A 344 -5.55 -28.98 -7.94
C GLU A 344 -4.88 -27.61 -7.91
N LEU A 345 -4.86 -26.91 -6.76
CA LEU A 345 -4.12 -25.66 -6.54
C LEU A 345 -2.63 -25.80 -6.79
N GLY A 346 -1.99 -26.81 -6.18
CA GLY A 346 -0.56 -27.06 -6.36
C GLY A 346 -0.22 -27.28 -7.83
N SER A 347 -1.00 -28.14 -8.50
CA SER A 347 -0.81 -28.43 -9.92
C SER A 347 -1.05 -27.19 -10.79
N CYS A 348 -2.08 -26.41 -10.47
CA CYS A 348 -2.45 -25.18 -11.15
C CYS A 348 -1.38 -24.10 -11.08
N VAL A 349 -0.91 -23.78 -9.88
CA VAL A 349 0.09 -22.74 -9.63
C VAL A 349 1.45 -23.13 -10.22
N ALA A 350 1.88 -24.39 -10.06
CA ALA A 350 3.10 -24.88 -10.69
C ALA A 350 3.02 -24.79 -12.23
N GLY A 351 1.90 -25.22 -12.80
CA GLY A 351 1.66 -25.18 -14.23
C GLY A 351 1.58 -23.75 -14.77
N PHE A 352 1.07 -22.77 -14.01
CA PHE A 352 1.06 -21.36 -14.40
C PHE A 352 2.48 -20.80 -14.59
N PHE A 353 3.39 -21.09 -13.66
CA PHE A 353 4.79 -20.66 -13.79
C PHE A 353 5.47 -21.30 -15.00
N SER A 354 5.30 -22.62 -15.19
CA SER A 354 5.85 -23.33 -16.35
C SER A 354 5.27 -22.81 -17.68
N PHE A 355 3.96 -22.57 -17.71
CA PHE A 355 3.24 -22.07 -18.88
C PHE A 355 3.78 -20.73 -19.35
N TYR A 356 3.88 -19.73 -18.45
CA TYR A 356 4.35 -18.40 -18.84
C TYR A 356 5.86 -18.26 -18.99
N ALA A 357 6.64 -19.15 -18.38
CA ALA A 357 8.06 -19.28 -18.69
C ALA A 357 8.30 -19.75 -20.13
N CYS A 358 7.42 -20.62 -20.65
CA CYS A 358 7.51 -21.19 -22.00
C CYS A 358 6.59 -20.53 -23.04
N PHE A 359 5.72 -19.59 -22.63
CA PHE A 359 4.75 -18.99 -23.53
C PHE A 359 5.47 -18.27 -24.68
N PRO A 360 5.06 -18.47 -25.94
CA PRO A 360 5.72 -17.89 -27.12
C PRO A 360 5.38 -16.40 -27.25
N TRP A 361 5.91 -15.58 -26.34
CA TRP A 361 5.68 -14.12 -26.26
C TRP A 361 6.07 -13.36 -27.53
N GLU A 362 6.94 -13.92 -28.36
CA GLU A 362 7.37 -13.34 -29.63
C GLU A 362 6.32 -13.46 -30.73
N GLU A 363 5.36 -14.39 -30.60
CA GLU A 363 4.36 -14.68 -31.63
C GLU A 363 2.94 -14.42 -31.10
N LEU A 364 2.65 -14.84 -29.87
CA LEU A 364 1.31 -14.90 -29.33
C LEU A 364 0.97 -13.75 -28.37
N VAL A 365 -0.32 -13.48 -28.27
CA VAL A 365 -0.94 -12.52 -27.38
C VAL A 365 -1.83 -13.27 -26.39
N VAL A 366 -1.71 -12.93 -25.11
CA VAL A 366 -2.68 -13.39 -24.11
C VAL A 366 -3.97 -12.62 -24.33
N SER A 367 -5.00 -13.30 -24.85
CA SER A 367 -6.31 -12.69 -25.13
C SER A 367 -7.44 -13.56 -24.62
N LEU A 368 -8.41 -12.92 -23.95
CA LEU A 368 -9.69 -13.53 -23.57
C LEU A 368 -10.82 -13.15 -24.53
N ARG A 369 -10.50 -12.50 -25.67
CA ARG A 369 -11.51 -12.12 -26.67
C ARG A 369 -11.83 -13.25 -27.63
N ALA A 370 -10.83 -14.05 -28.00
CA ALA A 370 -11.03 -15.19 -28.89
C ALA A 370 -11.49 -16.43 -28.11
N ARG A 371 -12.56 -17.06 -28.58
CA ARG A 371 -13.02 -18.37 -28.07
C ARG A 371 -12.06 -19.48 -28.46
N ASP A 372 -11.72 -19.52 -29.74
CA ASP A 372 -10.91 -20.55 -30.37
C ASP A 372 -9.77 -19.90 -31.16
N GLY A 373 -8.64 -20.60 -31.23
CA GLY A 373 -7.43 -20.14 -31.92
C GLY A 373 -6.56 -19.21 -31.08
N ASP A 374 -5.28 -19.16 -31.44
CA ASP A 374 -4.32 -18.28 -30.79
C ASP A 374 -4.33 -16.91 -31.48
N VAL A 375 -4.32 -15.83 -30.68
CA VAL A 375 -4.20 -14.46 -31.20
C VAL A 375 -2.72 -14.15 -31.37
N THR A 376 -2.31 -13.72 -32.56
CA THR A 376 -0.91 -13.38 -32.85
C THR A 376 -0.65 -11.88 -32.78
N ARG A 377 0.60 -11.50 -32.51
CA ARG A 377 1.03 -10.11 -32.50
C ARG A 377 0.82 -9.44 -33.84
N GLU A 378 1.10 -10.15 -34.93
CA GLU A 378 0.92 -9.68 -36.31
C GLU A 378 -0.55 -9.36 -36.57
N SER A 379 -1.47 -10.21 -36.10
CA SER A 379 -2.91 -10.01 -36.30
C SER A 379 -3.46 -8.73 -35.65
N LEU A 380 -2.84 -8.29 -34.55
CA LEU A 380 -3.19 -7.04 -33.86
C LEU A 380 -2.31 -5.85 -34.26
N GLY A 381 -1.30 -6.05 -35.11
CA GLY A 381 -0.28 -5.03 -35.40
C GLY A 381 0.62 -4.70 -34.20
N TRP A 382 0.66 -5.56 -33.18
CA TRP A 382 1.42 -5.40 -31.94
C TRP A 382 2.86 -5.88 -32.10
N VAL A 383 3.53 -5.31 -33.09
CA VAL A 383 4.91 -5.60 -33.47
C VAL A 383 5.85 -4.50 -33.00
N GLU A 384 7.15 -4.78 -32.95
CA GLU A 384 8.15 -3.85 -32.43
C GLU A 384 8.19 -2.50 -33.18
N ASP A 385 7.96 -2.53 -34.49
CA ASP A 385 7.92 -1.34 -35.33
C ASP A 385 6.76 -0.38 -34.98
N SER A 386 5.75 -0.89 -34.27
CA SER A 386 4.59 -0.10 -33.80
C SER A 386 4.77 0.46 -32.39
N GLU A 387 5.93 0.24 -31.74
CA GLU A 387 6.20 0.71 -30.38
C GLU A 387 6.32 2.25 -30.28
N VAL A 388 5.71 2.83 -29.25
CA VAL A 388 5.74 4.28 -29.01
C VAL A 388 6.82 4.61 -27.99
N LYS A 389 7.92 5.19 -28.47
CA LYS A 389 9.04 5.66 -27.64
C LYS A 389 8.73 7.04 -27.06
N SER A 390 8.19 7.08 -25.84
CA SER A 390 7.95 8.32 -25.09
C SER A 390 8.73 8.36 -23.77
N ILE A 391 9.21 9.54 -23.37
CA ILE A 391 9.80 9.76 -22.04
C ILE A 391 8.73 9.58 -20.96
N LYS A 392 7.52 10.10 -21.19
CA LYS A 392 6.40 9.99 -20.26
C LYS A 392 5.88 8.56 -20.26
N LEU A 393 5.86 7.92 -19.09
CA LEU A 393 5.42 6.53 -18.94
C LEU A 393 4.02 6.30 -19.54
N ARG A 394 3.08 7.21 -19.27
CA ARG A 394 1.68 7.10 -19.73
C ARG A 394 1.52 7.02 -21.26
N ASP A 395 2.43 7.64 -22.01
CA ASP A 395 2.39 7.74 -23.47
C ASP A 395 3.30 6.68 -24.13
N ARG A 396 4.05 5.91 -23.31
CA ARG A 396 4.99 4.89 -23.78
C ARG A 396 4.29 3.55 -23.98
N VAL A 397 4.53 2.94 -25.14
CA VAL A 397 3.96 1.64 -25.52
C VAL A 397 5.05 0.71 -26.02
N TRP A 398 5.12 -0.49 -25.42
CA TRP A 398 5.96 -1.61 -25.80
C TRP A 398 5.07 -2.81 -26.15
N TYR A 399 5.53 -3.65 -27.07
CA TYR A 399 4.84 -4.88 -27.47
C TYR A 399 5.74 -6.10 -27.24
N ARG A 400 6.31 -6.19 -26.02
CA ARG A 400 7.20 -7.26 -25.57
C ARG A 400 6.46 -8.38 -24.84
N MET A 401 5.57 -8.01 -23.93
CA MET A 401 4.60 -8.89 -23.31
C MET A 401 3.22 -8.40 -23.73
N CYS A 402 2.56 -9.14 -24.62
CA CYS A 402 1.29 -8.73 -25.19
C CYS A 402 0.13 -9.40 -24.44
N ILE A 403 -0.64 -8.58 -23.74
CA ILE A 403 -1.82 -9.00 -22.97
C ILE A 403 -2.95 -8.07 -23.38
N GLU A 404 -3.96 -8.62 -24.06
CA GLU A 404 -5.06 -7.84 -24.61
C GLU A 404 -6.12 -7.53 -23.54
N ASP A 405 -6.47 -6.25 -23.42
CA ASP A 405 -7.66 -5.85 -22.67
C ASP A 405 -8.93 -6.36 -23.40
N PRO A 406 -9.87 -7.02 -22.72
CA PRO A 406 -11.06 -7.58 -23.37
C PRO A 406 -12.01 -6.53 -23.98
N TYR A 407 -11.93 -5.26 -23.53
CA TYR A 407 -12.92 -4.22 -23.85
C TYR A 407 -12.33 -2.91 -24.36
N GLU A 408 -11.11 -2.55 -23.98
CA GLU A 408 -10.42 -1.38 -24.52
C GLU A 408 -9.62 -1.77 -25.77
N ASP A 409 -10.07 -1.29 -26.93
CA ASP A 409 -9.41 -1.57 -28.20
C ASP A 409 -7.96 -1.04 -28.23
N ASN A 410 -7.08 -1.82 -28.85
CA ASN A 410 -5.66 -1.53 -28.98
C ASN A 410 -4.96 -1.23 -27.63
N LEU A 411 -5.44 -1.83 -26.53
CA LEU A 411 -4.83 -1.69 -25.21
C LEU A 411 -4.05 -2.95 -24.82
N ASN A 412 -2.73 -2.88 -24.93
CA ASN A 412 -1.84 -3.84 -24.29
C ASN A 412 -1.69 -3.52 -22.79
N LEU A 413 -2.01 -4.48 -21.90
CA LEU A 413 -1.81 -4.35 -20.45
C LEU A 413 -0.31 -4.42 -20.09
N GLY A 414 0.52 -5.03 -20.94
CA GLY A 414 1.98 -5.07 -20.82
C GLY A 414 2.72 -3.88 -21.44
N ARG A 415 2.01 -2.85 -21.95
CA ARG A 415 2.58 -1.74 -22.75
C ARG A 415 3.71 -0.93 -22.09
N HIS A 416 3.93 -1.06 -20.79
CA HIS A 416 4.98 -0.33 -20.08
C HIS A 416 6.27 -1.15 -19.83
N LEU A 417 6.25 -2.44 -20.22
CA LEU A 417 7.38 -3.35 -20.09
C LEU A 417 8.36 -3.13 -21.24
N SER A 418 9.41 -2.35 -20.97
CA SER A 418 10.58 -2.30 -21.85
C SER A 418 11.26 -3.67 -21.95
N PRO A 419 12.13 -3.90 -22.94
CA PRO A 419 12.81 -5.19 -23.11
C PRO A 419 13.47 -5.71 -21.81
N LYS A 420 14.15 -4.84 -21.07
CA LYS A 420 14.76 -5.21 -19.77
C LYS A 420 13.73 -5.60 -18.71
N LYS A 421 12.61 -4.86 -18.62
CA LYS A 421 11.54 -5.18 -17.65
C LYS A 421 10.82 -6.46 -18.04
N PHE A 422 10.60 -6.67 -19.33
CA PHE A 422 10.02 -7.90 -19.83
C PHE A 422 10.91 -9.10 -19.50
N ALA A 423 12.22 -9.01 -19.76
CA ALA A 423 13.17 -10.05 -19.39
C ALA A 423 13.16 -10.34 -17.87
N PHE A 424 13.07 -9.30 -17.04
CA PHE A 424 12.87 -9.45 -15.59
C PHE A 424 11.56 -10.18 -15.27
N VAL A 425 10.43 -9.76 -15.84
CA VAL A 425 9.13 -10.42 -15.61
C VAL A 425 9.16 -11.89 -16.03
N GLN A 426 9.75 -12.18 -17.20
CA GLN A 426 9.90 -13.55 -17.69
C GLN A 426 10.78 -14.40 -16.78
N SER A 427 11.87 -13.84 -16.26
CA SER A 427 12.76 -14.55 -15.34
C SER A 427 12.06 -14.91 -14.02
N GLN A 428 11.10 -14.10 -13.55
CA GLN A 428 10.37 -14.41 -12.32
C GLN A 428 9.53 -15.70 -12.42
N PHE A 429 8.99 -16.04 -13.59
CA PHE A 429 8.32 -17.33 -13.80
C PHE A 429 9.32 -18.50 -13.70
N VAL A 430 10.53 -18.33 -14.25
CA VAL A 430 11.60 -19.33 -14.18
C VAL A 430 12.13 -19.49 -12.75
N VAL A 431 12.33 -18.38 -12.03
CA VAL A 431 12.76 -18.36 -10.62
C VAL A 431 11.72 -19.05 -9.74
N ALA A 432 10.44 -18.71 -9.91
CA ALA A 432 9.34 -19.36 -9.19
C ALA A 432 9.34 -20.87 -9.43
N HIS A 433 9.43 -21.31 -10.69
CA HIS A 433 9.53 -22.72 -11.03
C HIS A 433 10.78 -23.39 -10.42
N SER A 434 11.93 -22.70 -10.39
CA SER A 434 13.14 -23.23 -9.75
C SER A 434 12.98 -23.42 -8.24
N PHE A 435 12.23 -22.56 -7.55
CA PHE A 435 11.93 -22.75 -6.13
C PHE A 435 11.07 -24.00 -5.92
N LEU A 436 10.08 -24.23 -6.78
CA LEU A 436 9.26 -25.45 -6.73
C LEU A 436 10.08 -26.72 -6.96
N MET A 437 10.98 -26.71 -7.95
CA MET A 437 11.86 -27.85 -8.22
C MET A 437 12.78 -28.21 -7.04
N ARG A 438 13.11 -27.23 -6.20
CA ARG A 438 13.96 -27.39 -5.01
C ARG A 438 13.15 -27.69 -3.74
N GLY A 439 11.83 -27.78 -3.84
CA GLY A 439 10.94 -27.97 -2.69
C GLY A 439 10.95 -26.80 -1.72
N ARG A 440 11.01 -25.57 -2.26
CA ARG A 440 11.10 -24.33 -1.48
C ARG A 440 9.91 -23.39 -1.80
N PRO A 441 8.65 -23.84 -1.69
CA PRO A 441 7.48 -23.04 -2.07
C PRO A 441 7.34 -21.74 -1.26
N GLU A 442 7.86 -21.72 -0.03
CA GLU A 442 7.84 -20.54 0.85
C GLU A 442 8.56 -19.33 0.25
N ARG A 443 9.57 -19.58 -0.58
CA ARG A 443 10.33 -18.51 -1.27
C ARG A 443 9.50 -17.75 -2.30
N LEU A 444 8.36 -18.28 -2.72
CA LEU A 444 7.43 -17.57 -3.61
C LEU A 444 6.84 -16.33 -2.94
N LEU A 445 6.78 -16.29 -1.61
CA LEU A 445 6.24 -15.15 -0.88
C LEU A 445 7.31 -14.32 -0.16
N GLU A 446 8.60 -14.50 -0.47
CA GLU A 446 9.68 -13.62 -0.03
C GLU A 446 9.62 -12.28 -0.80
N ASP A 447 9.68 -11.14 -0.11
CA ASP A 447 9.83 -9.83 -0.78
C ASP A 447 11.30 -9.62 -1.18
N ALA A 448 11.66 -10.18 -2.34
CA ALA A 448 13.00 -10.11 -2.91
C ALA A 448 13.52 -8.66 -3.06
N ARG A 449 12.62 -7.68 -3.23
CA ARG A 449 12.99 -6.26 -3.39
C ARG A 449 13.33 -5.61 -2.06
N ALA A 450 12.52 -5.87 -1.03
CA ALA A 450 12.81 -5.44 0.33
C ALA A 450 14.15 -6.05 0.79
N LEU A 451 14.34 -7.35 0.50
CA LEU A 451 15.58 -8.04 0.77
C LEU A 451 16.77 -7.38 0.07
N ALA A 452 16.69 -7.17 -1.25
CA ALA A 452 17.75 -6.52 -2.01
C ALA A 452 18.11 -5.14 -1.46
N THR A 453 17.09 -4.34 -1.09
CA THR A 453 17.28 -3.00 -0.53
C THR A 453 18.08 -3.02 0.76
N ILE A 454 17.73 -3.92 1.68
CA ILE A 454 18.42 -4.05 2.97
C ILE A 454 19.83 -4.62 2.78
N THR A 455 19.97 -5.69 2.00
CA THR A 455 21.24 -6.39 1.82
C THR A 455 22.26 -5.55 1.07
N LEU A 456 21.89 -4.87 -0.02
CA LEU A 456 22.83 -4.02 -0.76
C LEU A 456 23.31 -2.85 0.09
N ARG A 457 22.42 -2.22 0.85
CA ARG A 457 22.81 -1.14 1.78
C ARG A 457 23.82 -1.65 2.81
N ALA A 458 23.55 -2.79 3.45
CA ALA A 458 24.45 -3.38 4.44
C ALA A 458 25.82 -3.74 3.82
N LEU A 459 25.83 -4.31 2.61
CA LEU A 459 27.06 -4.66 1.88
C LEU A 459 27.88 -3.42 1.56
N LEU A 460 27.27 -2.33 1.07
CA LEU A 460 27.99 -1.10 0.77
C LEU A 460 28.65 -0.50 2.02
N HIS A 461 27.93 -0.44 3.14
CA HIS A 461 28.49 0.01 4.41
C HIS A 461 29.68 -0.86 4.85
N ARG A 462 29.54 -2.18 4.74
CA ARG A 462 30.58 -3.14 5.11
C ARG A 462 31.84 -2.97 4.24
N ILE A 463 31.70 -2.92 2.92
CA ILE A 463 32.85 -2.86 2.01
C ILE A 463 33.57 -1.51 2.15
N VAL A 464 32.84 -0.39 2.26
CA VAL A 464 33.46 0.94 2.50
C VAL A 464 34.25 0.96 3.81
N TYR A 465 33.75 0.28 4.84
CA TYR A 465 34.44 0.16 6.11
C TYR A 465 35.68 -0.74 6.01
N GLU A 466 35.55 -1.95 5.47
CA GLU A 466 36.64 -2.93 5.32
C GLU A 466 37.77 -2.40 4.40
N GLU A 467 37.42 -1.75 3.29
CA GLU A 467 38.38 -1.20 2.33
C GLU A 467 38.82 0.23 2.69
N GLY A 468 38.28 0.80 3.77
CA GLY A 468 38.68 2.11 4.29
C GLY A 468 38.42 3.29 3.36
N MET A 469 37.49 3.14 2.42
CA MET A 469 37.22 4.11 1.34
C MET A 469 36.70 5.44 1.90
N THR A 470 37.26 6.54 1.39
CA THR A 470 37.01 7.90 1.90
C THR A 470 36.35 8.81 0.86
N GLU A 471 36.70 8.67 -0.42
CA GLU A 471 36.15 9.49 -1.49
C GLU A 471 36.03 8.64 -2.77
N LEU A 472 34.96 8.84 -3.51
CA LEU A 472 34.68 8.23 -4.81
C LEU A 472 34.07 9.29 -5.72
N SER A 473 34.41 9.28 -7.00
CA SER A 473 33.64 9.98 -8.02
C SER A 473 32.35 9.22 -8.35
N PRO A 474 31.33 9.86 -8.95
CA PRO A 474 30.11 9.17 -9.38
C PRO A 474 30.36 8.01 -10.37
N SER A 475 31.37 8.11 -11.23
CA SER A 475 31.78 7.05 -12.15
C SER A 475 32.41 5.88 -11.41
N GLU A 476 33.34 6.14 -10.48
CA GLU A 476 33.98 5.08 -9.69
C GLU A 476 32.98 4.38 -8.78
N ALA A 477 32.02 5.12 -8.19
CA ALA A 477 30.94 4.53 -7.41
C ALA A 477 30.08 3.57 -8.24
N ARG A 478 29.82 3.91 -9.50
CA ARG A 478 29.06 3.04 -10.42
C ARG A 478 29.84 1.78 -10.77
N ASP A 479 31.10 1.92 -11.16
CA ASP A 479 31.95 0.77 -11.53
C ASP A 479 32.21 -0.14 -10.33
N PHE A 480 32.36 0.45 -9.15
CA PHE A 480 32.46 -0.27 -7.88
C PHE A 480 31.21 -1.10 -7.59
N ILE A 481 30.01 -0.51 -7.71
CA ILE A 481 28.75 -1.23 -7.51
C ILE A 481 28.62 -2.39 -8.49
N LEU A 482 28.88 -2.14 -9.78
CA LEU A 482 28.74 -3.16 -10.83
C LEU A 482 29.76 -4.28 -10.72
N SER A 483 30.94 -4.02 -10.15
CA SER A 483 32.00 -5.04 -9.99
C SER A 483 31.93 -5.85 -8.70
N ARG A 484 31.25 -5.34 -7.65
CA ARG A 484 31.26 -5.96 -6.31
C ARG A 484 29.92 -6.49 -5.84
N LEU A 485 28.81 -5.98 -6.36
CA LEU A 485 27.48 -6.38 -5.90
C LEU A 485 26.88 -7.48 -6.78
N ASP A 486 26.14 -8.36 -6.14
CA ASP A 486 25.41 -9.46 -6.76
C ASP A 486 24.38 -8.94 -7.79
N GLU A 487 24.48 -9.42 -9.02
CA GLU A 487 23.66 -8.97 -10.15
C GLU A 487 22.16 -9.22 -9.91
N GLU A 488 21.80 -10.33 -9.26
CA GLU A 488 20.42 -10.67 -8.95
C GLU A 488 19.80 -9.66 -7.97
N LYS A 489 20.48 -9.36 -6.86
CA LYS A 489 20.05 -8.33 -5.91
C LYS A 489 19.98 -6.95 -6.54
N LEU A 490 20.94 -6.60 -7.40
CA LEU A 490 20.91 -5.32 -8.14
C LEU A 490 19.67 -5.24 -9.02
N CYS A 491 19.32 -6.30 -9.74
CA CYS A 491 18.11 -6.34 -10.56
C CYS A 491 16.84 -6.08 -9.72
N TYR A 492 16.69 -6.74 -8.57
CA TYR A 492 15.55 -6.51 -7.67
C TYR A 492 15.52 -5.10 -7.07
N TYR A 493 16.68 -4.52 -6.76
CA TYR A 493 16.77 -3.14 -6.29
C TYR A 493 16.31 -2.14 -7.36
N GLU A 494 16.73 -2.35 -8.61
CA GLU A 494 16.37 -1.51 -9.76
C GLU A 494 14.88 -1.56 -10.14
N VAL A 495 14.13 -2.54 -9.62
CA VAL A 495 12.66 -2.55 -9.70
C VAL A 495 12.05 -1.38 -8.92
N GLN A 496 12.66 -0.98 -7.80
CA GLN A 496 12.13 0.03 -6.88
C GLN A 496 12.87 1.37 -6.95
N TYR A 497 14.19 1.36 -7.14
CA TYR A 497 15.06 2.52 -7.06
C TYR A 497 15.97 2.59 -8.29
N SER A 498 16.62 3.72 -8.54
CA SER A 498 17.60 3.80 -9.62
C SER A 498 18.98 3.37 -9.12
N LEU A 499 19.82 2.80 -10.00
CA LEU A 499 21.24 2.57 -9.71
C LEU A 499 21.93 3.85 -9.21
N GLU A 500 21.55 5.01 -9.75
CA GLU A 500 22.05 6.32 -9.32
C GLU A 500 21.74 6.61 -7.84
N SER A 501 20.56 6.22 -7.35
CA SER A 501 20.24 6.31 -5.92
C SER A 501 21.19 5.47 -5.06
N LEU A 502 21.63 4.32 -5.56
CA LEU A 502 22.59 3.45 -4.88
C LEU A 502 24.01 4.03 -4.93
N CYS A 503 24.41 4.61 -6.06
CA CYS A 503 25.67 5.35 -6.19
C CYS A 503 25.70 6.54 -5.21
N ASN A 504 24.63 7.32 -5.14
CA ASN A 504 24.51 8.45 -4.22
C ASN A 504 24.59 8.00 -2.76
N MET A 505 24.02 6.85 -2.43
CA MET A 505 24.15 6.25 -1.10
C MET A 505 25.61 5.89 -0.80
N LEU A 506 26.32 5.22 -1.71
CA LEU A 506 27.73 4.89 -1.57
C LEU A 506 28.59 6.16 -1.35
N LEU A 507 28.37 7.21 -2.16
CA LEU A 507 29.06 8.49 -2.01
C LEU A 507 28.82 9.12 -0.63
N GLN A 508 27.58 9.06 -0.11
CA GLN A 508 27.26 9.53 1.23
C GLN A 508 27.97 8.72 2.32
N ILE A 509 28.05 7.40 2.18
CA ILE A 509 28.73 6.51 3.14
C ILE A 509 30.24 6.86 3.18
N CYS A 510 30.89 7.00 2.03
CA CYS A 510 32.30 7.38 1.93
C CYS A 510 32.58 8.76 2.57
N ASN A 511 31.76 9.77 2.24
CA ASN A 511 31.90 11.12 2.81
C ASN A 511 31.76 11.12 4.34
N ASN A 512 30.83 10.33 4.88
CA ASN A 512 30.65 10.19 6.32
C ASN A 512 31.84 9.48 6.99
N ASN A 513 32.48 8.53 6.30
CA ASN A 513 33.68 7.84 6.78
C ASN A 513 34.89 8.80 6.85
N SER A 514 35.04 9.69 5.88
CA SER A 514 36.06 10.75 5.85
C SER A 514 35.96 11.71 7.02
N ASN A 515 34.73 12.14 7.35
CA ASN A 515 34.48 13.02 8.49
C ASN A 515 34.77 12.34 9.84
N SER A 516 34.57 11.02 9.95
CA SER A 516 34.88 10.26 11.17
C SER A 516 36.39 10.05 11.38
N LYS A 517 37.21 10.06 10.31
CA LYS A 517 38.68 9.97 10.42
C LYS A 517 39.31 11.32 10.79
N ARG A 518 38.73 12.46 10.38
CA ARG A 518 39.21 13.81 10.75
C ARG A 518 38.97 14.19 12.21
N SER A 519 38.10 13.48 12.93
CA SER A 519 37.76 13.76 14.34
C SER A 519 38.61 13.00 15.38
N HIS A 520 39.68 12.31 14.97
CA HIS A 520 40.70 11.80 15.89
C HIS A 520 42.05 12.44 15.57
N PRO A 521 42.58 13.34 16.42
CA PRO A 521 44.00 13.65 16.40
C PRO A 521 44.74 12.39 16.87
N SER A 522 45.69 11.94 16.07
CA SER A 522 46.65 10.92 16.44
C SER A 522 47.47 11.40 17.66
N ASN A 523 47.30 10.74 18.80
CA ASN A 523 48.33 10.74 19.85
C ASN A 523 49.49 9.88 19.32
N THR A 524 50.42 10.51 18.62
CA THR A 524 51.79 10.01 18.51
C THR A 524 52.58 10.60 19.66
N GLU A 525 52.89 9.74 20.63
CA GLU A 525 53.96 9.93 21.60
C GLU A 525 55.29 10.06 20.84
N GLU A 526 55.92 11.23 20.93
CA GLU A 526 57.39 11.35 20.83
C GLU A 526 57.87 12.29 21.92
N GLU A 527 58.97 11.87 22.54
CA GLU A 527 59.51 12.27 23.83
C GLU A 527 60.22 13.63 23.84
N SER A 528 60.12 14.30 25.00
CA SER A 528 61.16 15.14 25.63
C SER A 528 61.42 16.51 24.96
N THR A 529 61.77 17.62 25.63
CA THR A 529 62.34 17.93 26.94
C THR A 529 62.05 19.42 27.25
N HIS A 530 61.98 19.73 28.56
CA HIS A 530 62.41 20.99 29.20
C HIS A 530 61.79 22.36 28.82
N ASP A 531 60.97 22.82 29.78
CA ASP A 531 61.27 23.92 30.71
C ASP A 531 60.99 25.40 30.36
N SER A 532 60.47 26.05 31.42
CA SER A 532 60.69 27.43 31.82
C SER A 532 59.79 28.56 31.27
N THR A 533 58.88 28.97 32.18
CA THR A 533 58.64 30.35 32.65
C THR A 533 58.08 31.40 31.69
N CYS A 534 56.78 31.73 31.89
CA CYS A 534 56.21 33.01 32.37
C CYS A 534 56.92 34.36 32.08
N PRO A 535 56.24 35.53 32.20
CA PRO A 535 54.80 35.86 32.11
C PRO A 535 54.55 37.28 31.49
N HIS A 536 53.38 37.87 31.81
CA HIS A 536 52.97 39.29 31.77
C HIS A 536 52.06 39.69 30.60
N ALA A 537 50.77 39.99 30.87
CA ALA A 537 50.22 41.24 31.45
C ALA A 537 50.18 42.35 30.38
N GLU A 538 49.19 43.22 30.26
CA GLU A 538 48.10 43.63 31.12
C GLU A 538 47.20 44.54 30.26
N ASP A 539 45.91 44.55 30.60
CA ASP A 539 45.08 45.76 30.74
C ASP A 539 44.52 46.53 29.52
N GLY A 540 43.34 47.13 29.73
CA GLY A 540 42.93 48.34 29.01
C GLY A 540 41.55 48.44 28.34
N GLY A 541 40.46 48.12 29.06
CA GLY A 541 39.32 49.04 29.28
C GLY A 541 38.42 49.64 28.17
N ILE A 542 37.11 49.43 28.38
CA ILE A 542 36.03 50.46 28.57
C ILE A 542 35.11 50.86 27.36
N ASN A 543 33.86 50.40 27.52
CA ASN A 543 32.51 51.00 27.35
C ASN A 543 31.96 51.53 26.01
N GLY A 544 30.73 51.10 25.72
CA GLY A 544 29.76 51.78 24.84
C GLY A 544 28.47 50.98 24.64
N ASP A 545 27.43 51.29 25.41
CA ASP A 545 26.18 50.56 25.61
C ASP A 545 25.14 50.54 24.46
N ALA A 546 24.35 49.45 24.48
CA ALA A 546 22.90 49.30 24.24
C ALA A 546 22.23 49.71 22.90
N HIS A 547 21.75 48.71 22.13
CA HIS A 547 20.32 48.30 22.12
C HIS A 547 19.98 47.20 21.09
N GLN A 548 19.22 46.19 21.57
CA GLN A 548 18.18 45.42 20.88
C GLN A 548 18.51 44.56 19.63
N ARG A 549 18.57 43.23 19.82
CA ARG A 549 17.51 42.25 19.46
C ARG A 549 18.06 40.82 19.55
N GLY A 550 17.63 40.11 20.60
CA GLY A 550 17.77 38.65 20.66
C GLY A 550 16.79 38.00 19.70
N ALA A 551 17.31 37.29 18.70
CA ALA A 551 16.59 36.25 17.98
C ALA A 551 17.27 34.92 18.32
N GLY A 552 16.68 34.19 19.28
CA GLY A 552 17.06 32.82 19.56
C GLY A 552 16.78 31.95 18.33
N ARG A 553 17.84 31.39 17.75
CA ARG A 553 17.74 30.21 16.88
C ARG A 553 17.52 29.00 17.78
N ILE A 554 16.30 28.46 17.75
CA ILE A 554 16.07 27.07 18.11
C ILE A 554 16.41 26.27 16.85
N ASP A 555 17.60 25.67 16.84
CA ASP A 555 17.94 24.59 15.90
C ASP A 555 17.98 23.30 16.72
N GLY A 556 16.85 22.60 16.74
CA GLY A 556 16.65 21.32 17.39
C GLY A 556 16.47 20.24 16.34
N THR A 557 17.46 20.06 15.47
CA THR A 557 17.64 18.78 14.78
C THR A 557 18.67 17.99 15.56
N GLU A 558 18.24 16.97 16.30
CA GLU A 558 19.14 15.96 16.84
C GLU A 558 19.96 15.40 15.68
N ARG A 559 21.29 15.54 15.79
CA ARG A 559 22.20 14.93 14.81
C ARG A 559 22.08 13.41 14.91
N PRO A 560 21.92 12.70 13.78
CA PRO A 560 21.96 11.24 13.81
C PRO A 560 23.31 10.76 14.38
N PRO A 561 23.33 9.65 15.15
CA PRO A 561 24.56 9.09 15.70
C PRO A 561 25.59 8.83 14.61
N SER A 562 26.88 8.91 14.96
CA SER A 562 27.96 8.70 13.99
C SER A 562 27.91 7.25 13.46
N PRO A 563 28.23 6.99 12.18
CA PRO A 563 28.27 5.63 11.63
C PRO A 563 29.15 4.66 12.44
N ARG A 564 30.17 5.19 13.12
CA ARG A 564 31.06 4.46 14.02
C ARG A 564 30.37 4.05 15.34
N SER A 565 29.45 4.87 15.85
CA SER A 565 28.62 4.50 17.01
C SER A 565 27.62 3.40 16.68
N TYR A 566 27.02 3.41 15.49
CA TYR A 566 26.14 2.33 15.05
C TYR A 566 26.89 1.00 14.92
N LEU A 567 28.07 0.99 14.32
CA LEU A 567 28.89 -0.23 14.18
C LEU A 567 29.45 -0.73 15.52
N HIS A 568 29.95 0.17 16.37
CA HIS A 568 30.54 -0.19 17.66
C HIS A 568 29.49 -0.59 18.71
N GLU A 569 28.31 0.03 18.69
CA GLU A 569 27.18 -0.36 19.56
C GLU A 569 26.63 -1.72 19.14
N ILE A 570 26.56 -2.02 17.83
CA ILE A 570 26.19 -3.34 17.32
C ILE A 570 27.23 -4.38 17.75
N ASP A 571 28.53 -4.13 17.55
CA ASP A 571 29.62 -5.06 17.92
C ASP A 571 29.77 -5.26 19.45
N GLU A 572 29.62 -4.23 20.28
CA GLU A 572 29.66 -4.34 21.76
C GLU A 572 28.45 -5.11 22.29
N LYS A 573 27.25 -4.86 21.74
CA LYS A 573 26.04 -5.63 22.06
C LYS A 573 26.16 -7.09 21.62
N MET A 574 26.81 -7.37 20.48
CA MET A 574 27.11 -8.73 20.01
C MET A 574 28.12 -9.46 20.93
N ARG A 575 29.11 -8.74 21.49
CA ARG A 575 30.13 -9.29 22.40
C ARG A 575 29.62 -9.51 23.83
N ALA A 576 28.76 -8.62 24.34
CA ALA A 576 28.19 -8.71 25.69
C ALA A 576 27.10 -9.80 25.85
N ALA A 577 26.55 -10.31 24.74
CA ALA A 577 25.42 -11.25 24.73
C ALA A 577 25.76 -12.75 24.96
N CYS A 578 26.99 -13.07 25.39
CA CYS A 578 27.43 -14.44 25.75
C CYS A 578 26.81 -15.01 27.06
N ARG A 579 25.54 -14.74 27.38
CA ARG A 579 24.94 -15.08 28.69
C ARG A 579 24.13 -16.38 28.77
N LEU A 580 23.97 -17.16 27.69
CA LEU A 580 23.11 -18.37 27.70
C LEU A 580 23.82 -19.73 27.57
N GLY A 581 25.15 -19.79 27.38
CA GLY A 581 25.94 -20.99 27.69
C GLY A 581 25.75 -22.26 26.83
N ILE A 582 25.03 -22.24 25.71
CA ILE A 582 24.85 -23.43 24.82
C ILE A 582 25.90 -23.44 23.68
N PRO A 583 26.66 -24.53 23.46
CA PRO A 583 27.63 -24.68 22.36
C PRO A 583 27.01 -24.64 20.94
N ASP A 584 27.70 -24.06 19.94
CA ASP A 584 27.22 -23.91 18.53
C ASP A 584 26.85 -25.26 17.87
N GLU A 585 27.57 -26.31 18.25
CA GLU A 585 27.37 -27.67 17.76
C GLU A 585 26.09 -28.35 18.28
N GLU A 586 25.49 -27.83 19.35
CA GLU A 586 24.24 -28.34 19.93
C GLU A 586 22.99 -27.60 19.40
N VAL A 587 23.16 -26.51 18.64
CA VAL A 587 22.06 -25.75 18.04
C VAL A 587 21.67 -26.36 16.69
N PRO A 588 20.39 -26.77 16.48
CA PRO A 588 19.94 -27.35 15.22
C PRO A 588 20.20 -26.45 14.02
N ALA A 589 20.63 -27.04 12.90
CA ALA A 589 21.10 -26.29 11.74
C ALA A 589 20.04 -25.35 11.13
N SER A 590 18.75 -25.73 11.20
CA SER A 590 17.64 -24.95 10.64
C SER A 590 17.35 -23.64 11.38
N VAL A 591 17.71 -23.56 12.66
CA VAL A 591 17.36 -22.44 13.55
C VAL A 591 18.57 -21.66 14.05
N ARG A 592 19.78 -22.11 13.70
CA ARG A 592 21.04 -21.57 14.19
C ARG A 592 21.18 -20.06 13.94
N GLY A 593 20.80 -19.58 12.75
CA GLY A 593 20.81 -18.14 12.44
C GLY A 593 19.77 -17.33 13.24
N ALA A 594 18.63 -17.94 13.51
CA ALA A 594 17.51 -17.34 14.23
C ALA A 594 17.79 -17.23 15.75
N TYR A 595 18.34 -18.31 16.32
CA TYR A 595 18.94 -18.37 17.66
C TYR A 595 20.05 -17.32 17.82
N PHE A 596 20.88 -17.14 16.80
CA PHE A 596 21.93 -16.13 16.82
C PHE A 596 21.38 -14.71 16.88
N PHE A 597 20.34 -14.34 16.13
CA PHE A 597 19.72 -13.01 16.27
C PHE A 597 19.01 -12.79 17.61
N ALA A 598 18.26 -13.78 18.12
CA ALA A 598 17.67 -13.69 19.47
C ALA A 598 18.74 -13.46 20.54
N CYS A 599 19.94 -14.02 20.33
CA CYS A 599 21.11 -13.82 21.18
C CYS A 599 22.02 -12.66 20.71
N GLY A 600 21.55 -11.76 19.84
CA GLY A 600 22.30 -10.56 19.43
C GLY A 600 23.50 -10.79 18.49
N ARG A 601 23.53 -11.87 17.72
CA ARG A 601 24.55 -12.23 16.71
C ARG A 601 24.02 -12.06 15.28
N ALA A 602 24.89 -11.73 14.32
CA ALA A 602 24.52 -11.56 12.91
C ALA A 602 24.07 -12.88 12.25
N PHE A 603 22.99 -12.83 11.46
CA PHE A 603 22.53 -13.95 10.63
C PHE A 603 23.59 -14.37 9.60
N ARG A 604 23.68 -15.66 9.27
CA ARG A 604 24.63 -16.16 8.25
C ARG A 604 24.09 -15.96 6.84
N THR A 605 22.76 -16.00 6.68
CA THR A 605 22.08 -15.75 5.39
C THR A 605 20.84 -14.86 5.53
N ALA A 606 20.43 -14.23 4.42
CA ALA A 606 19.19 -13.45 4.34
C ALA A 606 17.93 -14.28 4.58
N ALA A 607 17.91 -15.52 4.09
CA ALA A 607 16.80 -16.44 4.27
C ALA A 607 16.59 -16.80 5.75
N GLU A 608 17.67 -17.01 6.50
CA GLU A 608 17.59 -17.24 7.96
C GLU A 608 16.97 -16.07 8.71
N ARG A 609 17.29 -14.82 8.29
CA ARG A 609 16.67 -13.62 8.85
C ARG A 609 15.17 -13.59 8.57
N ASP A 610 14.77 -13.86 7.34
CA ASP A 610 13.38 -13.75 6.93
C ASP A 610 12.52 -14.84 7.61
N VAL A 611 13.05 -16.06 7.73
CA VAL A 611 12.42 -17.13 8.52
C VAL A 611 12.24 -16.69 9.96
N LEU A 612 13.28 -16.18 10.64
CA LEU A 612 13.10 -15.71 12.00
C LEU A 612 12.09 -14.56 12.09
N GLN A 613 12.17 -13.56 11.21
CA GLN A 613 11.28 -12.40 11.26
C GLN A 613 9.82 -12.83 11.09
N VAL A 614 9.54 -13.80 10.22
CA VAL A 614 8.20 -14.38 10.07
C VAL A 614 7.73 -15.02 11.37
N HIS A 615 8.59 -15.76 12.07
CA HIS A 615 8.24 -16.38 13.37
C HIS A 615 8.08 -15.34 14.49
N VAL A 616 8.93 -14.32 14.55
CA VAL A 616 8.85 -13.25 15.56
C VAL A 616 7.59 -12.42 15.34
N ASN A 617 7.28 -12.05 14.09
CA ASN A 617 6.03 -11.34 13.76
C ASN A 617 4.80 -12.17 14.13
N ALA A 618 4.81 -13.47 13.80
CA ALA A 618 3.71 -14.37 14.16
C ALA A 618 3.57 -14.48 15.68
N LEU A 619 4.69 -14.58 16.40
CA LEU A 619 4.71 -14.61 17.86
C LEU A 619 4.19 -13.31 18.46
N SER A 620 4.58 -12.16 17.94
CA SER A 620 4.08 -10.84 18.37
C SER A 620 2.57 -10.71 18.18
N HIS A 621 2.04 -11.22 17.08
CA HIS A 621 0.61 -11.22 16.84
C HIS A 621 -0.18 -12.14 17.80
N VAL A 622 0.42 -13.28 18.15
CA VAL A 622 -0.20 -14.32 18.98
C VAL A 622 -0.07 -14.03 20.48
N TRP A 623 1.05 -13.44 20.88
CA TRP A 623 1.47 -13.33 22.26
C TRP A 623 0.83 -12.12 22.96
N ARG A 624 -0.23 -12.38 23.73
CA ARG A 624 -1.07 -11.33 24.32
C ARG A 624 -0.45 -10.68 25.56
N ASP A 625 0.07 -11.48 26.48
CA ASP A 625 0.72 -11.02 27.72
C ASP A 625 1.59 -12.13 28.33
N ALA A 626 2.24 -11.84 29.45
CA ALA A 626 3.12 -12.78 30.15
C ALA A 626 2.39 -13.92 30.89
N SER A 627 1.05 -13.94 30.89
CA SER A 627 0.23 -14.97 31.54
C SER A 627 -0.25 -16.08 30.58
N MET A 628 0.00 -15.93 29.28
CA MET A 628 -0.36 -16.95 28.29
C MET A 628 0.54 -18.19 28.42
N GLU A 629 -0.08 -19.37 28.49
CA GLU A 629 0.63 -20.65 28.57
C GLU A 629 1.40 -20.95 27.27
N ILE A 630 2.59 -21.57 27.39
CA ILE A 630 3.45 -21.91 26.24
C ILE A 630 2.73 -22.80 25.23
N GLU A 631 1.92 -23.74 25.70
CA GLU A 631 1.17 -24.65 24.82
C GLU A 631 0.03 -23.93 24.09
N GLU A 632 -0.61 -22.94 24.72
CA GLU A 632 -1.58 -22.08 24.06
C GLU A 632 -0.92 -21.23 22.98
N ALA A 633 0.27 -20.68 23.26
CA ALA A 633 1.07 -19.92 22.31
C ALA A 633 1.45 -20.76 21.08
N ARG A 634 1.89 -22.00 21.31
CA ARG A 634 2.24 -22.96 20.25
C ARG A 634 1.06 -23.19 19.31
N VAL A 635 -0.12 -23.51 19.85
CA VAL A 635 -1.32 -23.76 19.03
C VAL A 635 -1.67 -22.54 18.18
N LYS A 636 -1.64 -21.34 18.74
CA LYS A 636 -1.93 -20.11 18.00
C LYS A 636 -0.85 -19.77 16.95
N LEU A 637 0.41 -20.12 17.19
CA LEU A 637 1.47 -20.00 16.18
C LEU A 637 1.24 -20.93 14.99
N GLU A 638 0.65 -22.11 15.20
CA GLU A 638 0.26 -22.99 14.10
C GLU A 638 -0.84 -22.38 13.23
N ASP A 639 -1.70 -21.53 13.79
CA ASP A 639 -2.70 -20.78 13.02
C ASP A 639 -2.10 -19.57 12.27
N ALA A 640 -0.91 -19.11 12.68
CA ALA A 640 -0.25 -17.93 12.13
C ALA A 640 0.92 -18.24 11.17
N LEU A 641 1.45 -19.47 11.18
CA LEU A 641 2.63 -19.87 10.39
C LEU A 641 2.32 -21.01 9.41
N PRO A 642 2.52 -20.80 8.09
CA PRO A 642 2.42 -21.87 7.10
C PRO A 642 3.34 -23.04 7.42
N THR A 643 2.89 -24.25 7.10
CA THR A 643 3.64 -25.49 7.34
C THR A 643 5.02 -25.45 6.67
N ALA A 644 5.12 -24.84 5.49
CA ALA A 644 6.39 -24.73 4.76
C ALA A 644 7.44 -23.84 5.44
N VAL A 645 7.03 -22.91 6.32
CA VAL A 645 7.95 -22.06 7.08
C VAL A 645 8.06 -22.46 8.55
N ARG A 646 7.15 -23.28 9.07
CA ARG A 646 7.07 -23.62 10.48
C ARG A 646 8.25 -24.49 10.92
N ASP A 647 9.03 -23.99 11.88
CA ASP A 647 10.09 -24.76 12.54
C ASP A 647 9.76 -24.95 14.03
N PRO A 648 9.35 -26.16 14.46
CA PRO A 648 9.01 -26.44 15.85
C PRO A 648 10.15 -26.16 16.84
N ALA A 649 11.40 -26.44 16.45
CA ALA A 649 12.56 -26.19 17.31
C ALA A 649 12.79 -24.68 17.48
N LEU A 650 12.56 -23.88 16.43
CA LEU A 650 12.65 -22.42 16.53
C LEU A 650 11.56 -21.86 17.44
N ILE A 651 10.34 -22.36 17.26
CA ILE A 651 9.21 -21.98 18.10
C ILE A 651 9.53 -22.29 19.57
N ASP A 652 10.03 -23.48 19.87
CA ASP A 652 10.42 -23.88 21.24
C ASP A 652 11.47 -22.93 21.83
N VAL A 653 12.51 -22.63 21.06
CA VAL A 653 13.57 -21.70 21.47
C VAL A 653 13.00 -20.31 21.75
N LEU A 654 12.13 -19.78 20.89
CA LEU A 654 11.53 -18.45 21.05
C LEU A 654 10.62 -18.37 22.27
N LEU A 655 9.76 -19.38 22.46
CA LEU A 655 8.81 -19.43 23.57
C LEU A 655 9.51 -19.57 24.94
N GLN A 656 10.69 -20.19 24.97
CA GLN A 656 11.48 -20.38 26.19
C GLN A 656 12.52 -19.27 26.41
N TYR A 657 12.70 -18.35 25.46
CA TYR A 657 13.73 -17.32 25.53
C TYR A 657 13.35 -16.24 26.56
N PRO A 658 14.15 -16.02 27.63
CA PRO A 658 13.78 -15.09 28.70
C PRO A 658 13.60 -13.63 28.27
N GLY A 659 14.26 -13.22 27.19
CA GLY A 659 14.17 -11.87 26.61
C GLY A 659 13.07 -11.71 25.56
N VAL A 660 12.22 -12.73 25.34
CA VAL A 660 11.19 -12.69 24.28
C VAL A 660 10.21 -11.53 24.51
N HIS A 661 9.84 -11.26 25.76
CA HIS A 661 8.99 -10.12 26.11
C HIS A 661 9.61 -8.76 25.75
N ASP A 662 10.92 -8.62 25.81
CA ASP A 662 11.60 -7.38 25.43
C ASP A 662 11.64 -7.22 23.91
N ILE A 663 11.82 -8.32 23.16
CA ILE A 663 11.70 -8.34 21.69
C ILE A 663 10.28 -7.94 21.27
N LEU A 664 9.27 -8.52 21.92
CA LEU A 664 7.85 -8.25 21.63
C LEU A 664 7.44 -6.82 22.01
N ARG A 665 7.96 -6.26 23.12
CA ARG A 665 7.69 -4.87 23.54
C ARG A 665 8.20 -3.81 22.57
N VAL A 666 9.29 -4.09 21.84
CA VAL A 666 9.79 -3.17 20.80
C VAL A 666 8.84 -3.11 19.60
N GLU A 667 8.28 -4.26 19.21
CA GLU A 667 7.27 -4.31 18.14
C GLU A 667 5.92 -3.73 18.61
N ASP A 668 5.52 -3.97 19.85
CA ASP A 668 4.28 -3.44 20.43
C ASP A 668 4.32 -1.90 20.56
N ARG A 669 5.50 -1.30 20.79
CA ARG A 669 5.68 0.16 20.74
C ARG A 669 5.56 0.75 19.32
N GLN A 670 5.92 0.00 18.28
CA GLN A 670 5.70 0.42 16.89
C GLN A 670 4.22 0.31 16.48
N HIS A 671 3.48 -0.62 17.08
CA HIS A 671 2.04 -0.76 16.87
C HIS A 671 1.21 0.21 17.74
N GLY A 672 1.66 0.53 18.96
CA GLY A 672 0.94 1.36 19.95
C GLY A 672 0.82 2.85 19.61
N GLU A 673 1.61 3.39 18.68
CA GLU A 673 1.40 4.75 18.17
C GLU A 673 0.11 4.88 17.32
N ALA A 674 -0.48 3.77 16.88
CA ALA A 674 -1.68 3.73 16.04
C ALA A 674 -3.02 3.90 16.79
N GLU A 675 -3.02 4.01 18.12
CA GLU A 675 -4.26 4.00 18.93
C GLU A 675 -4.87 5.36 19.22
N ARG A 676 -4.27 6.48 18.77
CA ARG A 676 -4.92 7.79 18.97
C ARG A 676 -6.20 7.87 18.13
N PRO A 677 -7.39 8.05 18.74
CA PRO A 677 -8.63 8.12 18.00
C PRO A 677 -8.60 9.29 17.01
N VAL A 678 -8.88 9.01 15.74
CA VAL A 678 -8.96 10.05 14.70
C VAL A 678 -10.18 10.93 14.97
N VAL A 679 -9.94 12.20 15.28
CA VAL A 679 -11.01 13.19 15.52
C VAL A 679 -11.53 13.73 14.19
N ARG A 680 -12.80 13.46 13.87
CA ARG A 680 -13.48 13.94 12.67
C ARG A 680 -14.43 15.08 13.01
N GLU A 681 -14.01 16.31 12.71
CA GLU A 681 -14.71 17.54 13.07
C GLU A 681 -15.05 18.41 11.85
N LYS A 682 -16.30 18.90 11.82
CA LYS A 682 -16.80 19.86 10.84
C LYS A 682 -17.02 21.19 11.53
N LEU A 683 -16.13 22.11 11.22
CA LEU A 683 -16.17 23.49 11.72
C LEU A 683 -17.38 24.24 11.16
N PRO A 684 -17.88 25.26 11.88
CA PRO A 684 -18.95 26.10 11.37
C PRO A 684 -18.54 26.73 10.04
N PRO A 685 -19.51 26.95 9.12
CA PRO A 685 -19.24 27.68 7.90
C PRO A 685 -18.68 29.05 8.28
N ARG A 686 -17.44 29.35 7.89
CA ARG A 686 -16.87 30.69 8.07
C ARG A 686 -17.85 31.69 7.46
N LYS A 687 -18.22 32.75 8.18
CA LYS A 687 -18.88 33.92 7.60
C LYS A 687 -17.93 34.50 6.54
N SER A 688 -18.03 34.01 5.30
CA SER A 688 -17.22 34.54 4.22
C SER A 688 -17.85 35.85 3.76
N SER A 689 -17.33 36.97 4.25
CA SER A 689 -17.03 38.02 3.28
C SER A 689 -15.92 37.45 2.38
N LEU A 690 -16.16 37.51 1.07
CA LEU A 690 -15.35 36.94 -0.01
C LEU A 690 -15.60 35.45 -0.29
N ALA A 691 -16.27 35.19 -1.41
CA ALA A 691 -15.91 34.05 -2.25
C ALA A 691 -14.38 33.95 -2.30
N PHE A 692 -13.81 32.82 -1.90
CA PHE A 692 -12.37 32.59 -1.95
C PHE A 692 -11.95 32.44 -3.42
N THR A 693 -11.88 33.55 -4.14
CA THR A 693 -11.31 33.59 -5.48
C THR A 693 -9.82 33.31 -5.34
N VAL A 694 -9.39 32.16 -5.83
CA VAL A 694 -7.96 31.88 -6.01
C VAL A 694 -7.44 32.82 -7.07
N ARG A 695 -6.45 33.64 -6.72
CA ARG A 695 -5.88 34.69 -7.58
C ARG A 695 -4.39 34.47 -7.75
N ARG A 696 -3.89 34.77 -8.94
CA ARG A 696 -2.46 34.76 -9.22
C ARG A 696 -1.81 35.97 -8.55
N ALA A 697 -0.58 35.80 -8.09
CA ALA A 697 0.23 36.90 -7.58
C ALA A 697 0.44 37.95 -8.68
N TYR A 698 0.58 39.21 -8.28
CA TYR A 698 0.76 40.34 -9.21
C TYR A 698 2.03 40.22 -10.04
N ASN A 699 3.07 39.58 -9.50
CA ASN A 699 4.36 39.44 -10.17
C ASN A 699 4.54 37.98 -10.62
N SER A 700 4.86 37.81 -11.90
CA SER A 700 5.39 36.56 -12.42
C SER A 700 6.91 36.50 -12.25
N PHE A 701 7.45 35.30 -12.33
CA PHE A 701 8.89 35.07 -12.43
C PHE A 701 9.16 33.97 -13.46
N VAL A 702 10.36 33.95 -14.03
CA VAL A 702 10.77 32.87 -14.93
C VAL A 702 11.08 31.65 -14.08
N GLY A 703 10.42 30.55 -14.36
CA GLY A 703 10.59 29.34 -13.59
C GLY A 703 9.93 28.12 -14.22
N LYS A 704 9.88 27.06 -13.43
CA LYS A 704 9.19 25.84 -13.81
C LYS A 704 7.74 25.91 -13.41
N CYS A 705 6.84 25.72 -14.36
CA CYS A 705 5.44 25.56 -14.05
C CYS A 705 5.21 24.25 -13.29
N SER A 706 4.66 24.33 -12.08
CA SER A 706 4.28 23.20 -11.23
C SER A 706 3.17 22.32 -11.83
N ASP A 707 2.45 22.83 -12.85
CA ASP A 707 1.37 22.13 -13.53
C ASP A 707 1.85 21.52 -14.85
N CYS A 708 2.25 22.40 -15.75
CA CYS A 708 3.02 22.24 -16.97
C CYS A 708 4.18 21.23 -17.01
N GLY A 709 5.05 21.39 -16.03
CA GLY A 709 6.46 21.00 -16.11
C GLY A 709 7.30 21.85 -17.08
N GLN A 710 6.72 22.77 -17.85
CA GLN A 710 7.47 23.68 -18.72
C GLN A 710 8.46 24.50 -17.90
N GLU A 711 9.71 24.53 -18.36
CA GLU A 711 10.81 25.29 -17.75
C GLU A 711 11.05 26.57 -18.55
N ASN A 712 11.67 27.56 -17.91
CA ASN A 712 11.93 28.88 -18.49
C ASN A 712 10.68 29.60 -19.01
N VAL A 713 9.53 29.39 -18.37
CA VAL A 713 8.28 30.08 -18.68
C VAL A 713 7.90 31.05 -17.56
N SER A 714 7.13 32.08 -17.92
CA SER A 714 6.54 32.98 -16.93
C SER A 714 5.54 32.21 -16.07
N VAL A 715 5.76 32.19 -14.76
CA VAL A 715 4.90 31.52 -13.80
C VAL A 715 4.42 32.46 -12.71
N TRP A 716 3.19 32.24 -12.28
CA TRP A 716 2.53 33.00 -11.21
C TRP A 716 2.30 32.12 -9.98
N ARG A 717 2.50 32.71 -8.81
CA ARG A 717 2.18 32.07 -7.52
C ARG A 717 0.69 32.16 -7.26
N THR A 718 0.11 31.16 -6.61
CA THR A 718 -1.23 31.29 -6.01
C THR A 718 -1.19 32.16 -4.75
N ASN A 719 -2.27 32.90 -4.49
CA ASN A 719 -2.49 33.62 -3.23
C ASN A 719 -2.73 32.69 -2.03
N ASN A 720 -2.92 31.38 -2.26
CA ASN A 720 -3.15 30.39 -1.22
C ASN A 720 -1.99 29.40 -1.08
N ARG A 721 -0.78 29.92 -0.81
CA ARG A 721 0.45 29.12 -0.69
C ARG A 721 0.42 28.02 0.38
N ARG A 722 -0.46 28.16 1.39
CA ARG A 722 -0.63 27.14 2.43
C ARG A 722 -1.36 25.89 1.94
N ARG A 723 -2.23 26.01 0.94
CA ARG A 723 -2.95 24.87 0.35
C ARG A 723 -2.31 24.36 -0.93
N ASP A 724 -1.61 25.24 -1.63
CA ASP A 724 -0.94 24.90 -2.86
C ASP A 724 0.32 25.77 -3.02
N PRO A 725 1.52 25.21 -2.85
CA PRO A 725 2.77 25.96 -2.99
C PRO A 725 3.19 26.19 -4.45
N GLY A 726 2.41 25.69 -5.42
CA GLY A 726 2.73 25.65 -6.85
C GLY A 726 2.82 27.01 -7.54
N ASN A 727 3.50 27.01 -8.69
CA ASN A 727 3.65 28.14 -9.60
C ASN A 727 3.10 27.73 -10.98
N TYR A 728 2.18 28.50 -11.54
CA TYR A 728 1.43 28.11 -12.74
C TYR A 728 1.81 28.99 -13.91
N CYS A 729 1.87 28.48 -15.15
CA CYS A 729 1.91 29.33 -16.34
C CYS A 729 0.48 29.84 -16.67
N ASP A 730 0.33 30.69 -17.69
CA ASP A 730 -0.95 31.37 -17.97
C ASP A 730 -2.06 30.38 -18.32
N ALA A 731 -1.73 29.38 -19.15
CA ALA A 731 -2.67 28.34 -19.58
C ALA A 731 -3.12 27.49 -18.39
N CYS A 732 -2.17 27.03 -17.57
CA CYS A 732 -2.44 26.23 -16.38
C CYS A 732 -3.17 27.03 -15.30
N TRP A 733 -2.88 28.32 -15.16
CA TRP A 733 -3.58 29.21 -14.23
C TRP A 733 -5.06 29.32 -14.56
N LYS A 734 -5.44 29.44 -15.84
CA LYS A 734 -6.85 29.51 -16.25
C LYS A 734 -7.63 28.24 -15.88
N LEU A 735 -7.02 27.07 -16.07
CA LEU A 735 -7.62 25.79 -15.66
C LEU A 735 -7.75 25.69 -14.13
N TYR A 736 -6.68 26.06 -13.43
CA TYR A 736 -6.63 26.07 -11.98
C TYR A 736 -7.65 27.04 -11.36
N GLU A 737 -7.76 28.26 -11.88
CA GLU A 737 -8.72 29.27 -11.43
C GLU A 737 -10.16 28.84 -11.68
N GLY A 738 -10.45 28.27 -12.86
CA GLY A 738 -11.77 27.73 -13.19
C GLY A 738 -12.23 26.63 -12.23
N ALA A 739 -11.32 25.81 -11.73
CA ALA A 739 -11.62 24.75 -10.75
C ALA A 739 -11.98 25.26 -9.35
N TYR A 740 -11.60 26.50 -9.00
CA TYR A 740 -11.82 27.08 -7.66
C TYR A 740 -12.91 28.17 -7.61
N GLN A 741 -13.47 28.57 -8.75
CA GLN A 741 -14.49 29.63 -8.85
C GLN A 741 -15.94 29.12 -8.83
N THR A 742 -16.17 27.80 -8.77
CA THR A 742 -17.50 27.15 -8.65
C THR A 742 -17.51 26.15 -7.52
#